data_AF-A0A1M2VWX5-F1
#
_entry.id   AF-A0A1M2VWX5-F1
#
_cell.length_a   1.000
_cell.length_b   1.000
_cell.length_c   1.000
_cell.angle_alpha   90.00
_cell.angle_beta   90.00
_cell.angle_gamma   90.00
#
_symmetry.space_group_name_H-M   'P 1'
#
loop_
_entity.id
_entity.type
_entity.pdbx_description
1 polymer ?
#
loop_
_entity_poly.entity_id
_entity_poly.type
_entity_poly.pdbx_seq_one_letter_code
_entity_poly.pdbx_strand_id
1 'polypeptide(L)'
;MEEVEDTEVKIEHLVDLDGKLIRQSIDYDLETEVIPDELVEQITDGRYDHQEYEGYQGNYGGTLERIYRRTVLVMWPSWAHFDVVHGSEGFSYACETIRHSTSSKPTGEETELTEIILARASPSESAAVVKSVCCAAIRWKDLPLWLRAVKACDAEQSMKALDEDHIHHAISAFGFAKVKPCLEHALERDPSDVRTLQFLKNLAHWVAGKRAKTLKNATKSWIPAQRTKRWDALRKVRKGEHKGLTVLALAHGVDFFKSSFASDKEGHGFRWYATYLGGEDQIPVEERAQIARDVLAIAIANVDFYAPEPVKTTNPYYHSYSKPAEEPGQLERAKPYVKASLELGRDDIFPTVVNKLVNLSGLTSEVVNRRVKGILFPIISYSEELSHALPGGASPPALLQLSTFTSSFYVKAALVEPSRILVTDVPSLVKAMIASERPDALFTRVIPQLGTLQLNVNVLRAFIQELRSQRAVIDPERKKLSPLLLQLLKRYINAISLTIYVARAQGVRYNWNGAPVYTKPAIDALGFCLQLKLPQACKYVFGRLLNPSQLDEKYIKEQLAPLVPDLRALLVKHNQPLTLEPFATAFRRIMLCWVQTVMGPRPHNAVAPFMRDLTAWFCGCHGCSRVRTFLVARPAESLHMDRIGAPLRKHLEGYLAQFASRVATFQMIKTTPQGLTVTKAKALVEPARWAYVQGEGKKLLDSISADATGLQSILGPDHAKIIAGLEGHAVTATTSSSAGHTRTNAPAPRASGSGSSPAPAPAQRPGRVPAAVPHVRAVATAASGVSSSKRPADDDMAHAQSKRRKVAYDEQGVIDLT
;
A
#
# COMPACT_ATOMS: atom_id res chain seq x y z
N MET A 1 -7.04 -13.01 -52.94
CA MET A 1 -6.80 -11.62 -52.55
C MET A 1 -5.87 -11.68 -51.37
N GLU A 2 -4.62 -11.26 -51.57
CA GLU A 2 -3.72 -10.98 -50.45
C GLU A 2 -4.32 -9.78 -49.71
N GLU A 3 -4.49 -9.91 -48.40
CA GLU A 3 -5.02 -8.84 -47.56
C GLU A 3 -3.92 -7.77 -47.44
N VAL A 4 -4.18 -6.55 -47.91
CA VAL A 4 -3.24 -5.44 -47.80
C VAL A 4 -3.26 -4.98 -46.34
N GLU A 5 -2.17 -5.20 -45.62
CA GLU A 5 -2.07 -4.84 -44.21
C GLU A 5 -1.90 -3.32 -44.00
N ASP A 6 -1.17 -2.65 -44.90
CA ASP A 6 -0.88 -1.22 -44.83
C ASP A 6 -0.71 -0.59 -46.23
N THR A 7 -1.00 0.70 -46.36
CA THR A 7 -0.81 1.49 -47.59
C THR A 7 -0.33 2.88 -47.23
N GLU A 8 0.89 3.22 -47.67
CA GLU A 8 1.46 4.55 -47.53
C GLU A 8 1.55 5.23 -48.91
N VAL A 9 1.06 6.46 -49.01
CA VAL A 9 1.20 7.28 -50.22
C VAL A 9 1.98 8.55 -49.86
N LYS A 10 2.87 8.99 -50.75
CA LYS A 10 3.71 10.19 -50.59
C LYS A 10 3.74 10.97 -51.91
N ILE A 11 3.57 12.29 -51.82
CA ILE A 11 3.71 13.20 -52.97
C ILE A 11 5.05 13.93 -52.82
N GLU A 12 5.98 13.64 -53.73
CA GLU A 12 7.33 14.20 -53.72
C GLU A 12 7.62 14.96 -55.02
N HIS A 13 8.56 15.89 -54.96
CA HIS A 13 9.06 16.68 -56.10
C HIS A 13 7.97 17.47 -56.84
N LEU A 14 7.21 18.31 -56.12
CA LEU A 14 6.28 19.25 -56.75
C LEU A 14 7.06 20.27 -57.57
N VAL A 15 6.86 20.26 -58.89
CA VAL A 15 7.44 21.20 -59.85
C VAL A 15 6.34 22.05 -60.50
N ASP A 16 6.68 23.23 -60.99
CA ASP A 16 5.81 24.00 -61.87
C ASP A 16 5.81 23.44 -63.32
N LEU A 17 5.04 24.07 -64.22
CA LEU A 17 4.95 23.66 -65.62
C LEU A 17 6.26 23.83 -66.41
N ASP A 18 7.22 24.61 -65.87
CA ASP A 18 8.56 24.78 -66.43
C ASP A 18 9.57 23.79 -65.83
N GLY A 19 9.11 22.86 -64.97
CA GLY A 19 9.93 21.87 -64.30
C GLY A 19 10.75 22.42 -63.12
N LYS A 20 10.49 23.66 -62.68
CA LYS A 20 11.18 24.24 -61.54
C LYS A 20 10.56 23.70 -60.25
N LEU A 21 11.40 23.16 -59.38
CA LEU A 21 10.99 22.63 -58.08
C LEU A 21 10.34 23.73 -57.23
N ILE A 22 9.07 23.52 -56.88
CA ILE A 22 8.31 24.29 -55.90
C ILE A 22 8.56 23.72 -54.50
N ARG A 23 8.39 22.40 -54.33
CA ARG A 23 8.51 21.75 -53.02
C ARG A 23 8.99 20.31 -53.14
N GLN A 24 9.86 19.89 -52.22
CA GLN A 24 10.42 18.53 -52.22
C GLN A 24 9.40 17.46 -51.83
N SER A 25 8.49 17.78 -50.91
CA SER A 25 7.41 16.89 -50.48
C SER A 25 6.18 17.70 -50.10
N ILE A 26 5.00 17.19 -50.44
CA ILE A 26 3.72 17.76 -50.03
C ILE A 26 3.13 16.85 -48.97
N ASP A 27 2.84 17.43 -47.81
CA ASP A 27 2.00 16.78 -46.80
C ASP A 27 0.56 16.91 -47.29
N TYR A 28 -0.17 15.81 -47.33
CA TYR A 28 -1.57 15.77 -47.73
C TYR A 28 -2.38 15.05 -46.66
N ASP A 29 -3.61 15.49 -46.43
CA ASP A 29 -4.54 14.88 -45.49
C ASP A 29 -5.69 14.18 -46.24
N LEU A 30 -5.73 12.84 -46.17
CA LEU A 30 -6.76 12.02 -46.81
C LEU A 30 -8.19 12.36 -46.37
N GLU A 31 -8.38 12.95 -45.19
CA GLU A 31 -9.72 13.30 -44.71
C GLU A 31 -10.25 14.62 -45.29
N THR A 32 -9.35 15.51 -45.72
CA THR A 32 -9.71 16.88 -46.15
C THR A 32 -9.36 17.18 -47.60
N GLU A 33 -8.42 16.45 -48.19
CA GLU A 33 -7.96 16.63 -49.55
C GLU A 33 -8.54 15.55 -50.47
N VAL A 34 -9.08 15.97 -51.62
CA VAL A 34 -9.75 15.06 -52.55
C VAL A 34 -8.70 14.39 -53.44
N ILE A 35 -8.22 13.23 -53.01
CA ILE A 35 -7.58 12.27 -53.91
C ILE A 35 -8.69 11.44 -54.55
N PRO A 36 -8.80 11.38 -55.89
CA PRO A 36 -9.80 10.53 -56.54
C PRO A 36 -9.68 9.11 -56.01
N ASP A 37 -10.79 8.51 -55.58
CA ASP A 37 -10.81 7.17 -54.96
C ASP A 37 -10.16 6.12 -55.88
N GLU A 38 -10.29 6.30 -57.20
CA GLU A 38 -9.72 5.43 -58.23
C GLU A 38 -8.22 5.66 -58.47
N LEU A 39 -7.62 6.73 -57.95
CA LEU A 39 -6.22 7.06 -58.23
C LEU A 39 -5.28 5.99 -57.69
N VAL A 40 -5.53 5.48 -56.47
CA VAL A 40 -4.72 4.41 -55.87
C VAL A 40 -4.85 3.13 -56.69
N GLU A 41 -6.07 2.78 -57.12
CA GLU A 41 -6.30 1.63 -58.02
C GLU A 41 -5.58 1.81 -59.36
N GLN A 42 -5.68 2.99 -59.98
CA GLN A 42 -5.02 3.29 -61.26
C GLN A 42 -3.48 3.27 -61.16
N ILE A 43 -2.91 3.74 -60.05
CA ILE A 43 -1.47 3.69 -59.80
C ILE A 43 -1.01 2.23 -59.65
N THR A 44 -1.78 1.41 -58.94
CA THR A 44 -1.44 0.04 -58.57
C THR A 44 -1.83 -1.03 -59.61
N ASP A 45 -2.71 -0.70 -60.57
CA ASP A 45 -3.06 -1.56 -61.71
C ASP A 45 -1.87 -1.76 -62.69
N GLY A 46 -0.91 -0.84 -62.65
CA GLY A 46 0.33 -0.93 -63.43
C GLY A 46 1.37 -1.90 -62.85
N ARG A 47 2.50 -2.06 -63.57
CA ARG A 47 3.67 -2.77 -63.04
C ARG A 47 4.27 -1.99 -61.87
N TYR A 48 4.65 -2.69 -60.80
CA TYR A 48 5.41 -2.11 -59.70
C TYR A 48 6.81 -1.70 -60.17
N ASP A 49 7.37 -0.68 -59.52
CA ASP A 49 8.72 -0.18 -59.79
C ASP A 49 9.75 -0.92 -58.93
N HIS A 50 9.36 -1.28 -57.70
CA HIS A 50 10.15 -2.11 -56.79
C HIS A 50 9.25 -3.10 -56.06
N GLN A 51 9.77 -4.28 -55.78
CA GLN A 51 9.13 -5.27 -54.91
C GLN A 51 10.16 -5.85 -53.94
N GLU A 52 9.82 -5.94 -52.66
CA GLU A 52 10.62 -6.59 -51.62
C GLU A 52 9.77 -7.66 -50.95
N TYR A 53 10.34 -8.86 -50.78
CA TYR A 53 9.68 -9.97 -50.10
C TYR A 53 10.60 -10.49 -49.01
N GLU A 54 10.16 -10.43 -47.76
CA GLU A 54 11.00 -10.78 -46.61
C GLU A 54 11.26 -12.29 -46.49
N GLY A 55 10.57 -13.11 -47.29
CA GLY A 55 10.66 -14.57 -47.21
C GLY A 55 9.92 -15.15 -46.00
N TYR A 56 9.92 -16.48 -45.89
CA TYR A 56 9.22 -17.19 -44.83
C TYR A 56 9.98 -17.11 -43.49
N GLN A 57 9.40 -16.43 -42.49
CA GLN A 57 9.98 -16.20 -41.16
C GLN A 57 9.69 -17.33 -40.15
N GLY A 58 9.39 -18.55 -40.62
CA GLY A 58 9.16 -19.73 -39.77
C GLY A 58 7.73 -19.86 -39.24
N ASN A 59 7.28 -18.99 -38.34
CA ASN A 59 5.95 -19.10 -37.72
C ASN A 59 4.93 -18.05 -38.22
N TYR A 60 5.37 -17.10 -39.06
CA TYR A 60 4.54 -16.07 -39.67
C TYR A 60 4.71 -16.12 -41.20
N GLY A 61 3.66 -15.76 -41.93
CA GLY A 61 3.76 -15.51 -43.37
C GLY A 61 4.74 -14.34 -43.61
N GLY A 62 5.57 -14.45 -44.64
CA GLY A 62 6.43 -13.32 -45.05
C GLY A 62 5.61 -12.16 -45.59
N THR A 63 6.03 -10.93 -45.33
CA THR A 63 5.41 -9.72 -45.87
C THR A 63 5.95 -9.41 -47.28
N LEU A 64 5.09 -8.87 -48.13
CA LEU A 64 5.41 -8.42 -49.49
C LEU A 64 5.16 -6.92 -49.58
N GLU A 65 6.21 -6.15 -49.86
CA GLU A 65 6.12 -4.72 -50.11
C GLU A 65 6.26 -4.44 -51.60
N ARG A 66 5.36 -3.61 -52.15
CA ARG A 66 5.42 -3.13 -53.55
C ARG A 66 5.41 -1.61 -53.56
N ILE A 67 6.35 -1.03 -54.29
CA ILE A 67 6.49 0.42 -54.44
C ILE A 67 6.14 0.80 -55.88
N TYR A 68 5.26 1.80 -56.00
CA TYR A 68 4.81 2.37 -57.28
C TYR A 68 5.18 3.86 -57.32
N ARG A 69 5.75 4.32 -58.44
CA ARG A 69 6.12 5.71 -58.69
C ARG A 69 5.43 6.21 -59.94
N ARG A 70 4.61 7.25 -59.81
CA ARG A 70 3.87 7.86 -60.92
C ARG A 70 3.94 9.38 -60.83
N THR A 71 3.89 10.04 -61.98
CA THR A 71 3.72 11.50 -62.06
C THR A 71 2.24 11.82 -62.04
N VAL A 72 1.83 12.75 -61.18
CA VAL A 72 0.45 13.21 -61.05
C VAL A 72 0.36 14.71 -61.26
N LEU A 73 -0.78 15.19 -61.78
CA LEU A 73 -1.08 16.62 -61.85
C LEU A 73 -1.74 17.05 -60.54
N VAL A 74 -1.12 17.98 -59.83
CA VAL A 74 -1.68 18.56 -58.60
C VAL A 74 -2.39 19.87 -58.95
N MET A 75 -3.69 19.97 -58.61
CA MET A 75 -4.51 21.15 -58.85
C MET A 75 -5.04 21.68 -57.53
N TRP A 76 -4.90 22.98 -57.29
CA TRP A 76 -5.41 23.63 -56.08
C TRP A 76 -5.99 25.01 -56.40
N PRO A 77 -6.94 25.49 -55.58
CA PRO A 77 -7.50 26.81 -55.77
C PRO A 77 -6.49 27.91 -55.43
N SER A 78 -6.62 29.08 -56.04
CA SER A 78 -5.68 30.20 -55.87
C SER A 78 -5.47 30.62 -54.42
N TRP A 79 -6.50 30.53 -53.57
CA TRP A 79 -6.38 30.87 -52.15
C TRP A 79 -5.47 29.91 -51.36
N ALA A 80 -5.27 28.68 -51.84
CA ALA A 80 -4.36 27.69 -51.24
C ALA A 80 -2.94 27.82 -51.77
N HIS A 81 -2.70 28.69 -52.77
CA HIS A 81 -1.41 28.77 -53.45
C HIS A 81 -0.26 29.03 -52.48
N PHE A 82 -0.45 29.96 -51.53
CA PHE A 82 0.57 30.26 -50.54
C PHE A 82 0.89 29.07 -49.62
N ASP A 83 -0.12 28.28 -49.24
CA ASP A 83 0.07 27.07 -48.41
C ASP A 83 0.75 25.95 -49.17
N VAL A 84 0.39 25.73 -50.42
CA VAL A 84 0.98 24.67 -51.23
C VAL A 84 2.45 24.99 -51.51
N VAL A 85 2.75 26.26 -51.83
CA VAL A 85 4.11 26.70 -52.15
C VAL A 85 5.03 26.68 -50.92
N HIS A 86 4.56 27.19 -49.77
CA HIS A 86 5.42 27.34 -48.59
C HIS A 86 5.19 26.27 -47.50
N GLY A 87 4.17 25.43 -47.65
CA GLY A 87 3.82 24.39 -46.70
C GLY A 87 3.50 24.92 -45.30
N SER A 88 3.83 24.12 -44.30
CA SER A 88 3.73 24.48 -42.89
C SER A 88 4.63 25.66 -42.49
N GLU A 89 5.62 26.00 -43.32
CA GLU A 89 6.51 27.15 -43.10
C GLU A 89 5.94 28.47 -43.65
N GLY A 90 4.82 28.46 -44.38
CA GLY A 90 4.25 29.66 -45.00
C GLY A 90 4.02 30.81 -44.04
N PHE A 91 3.47 30.54 -42.86
CA PHE A 91 3.27 31.59 -41.85
C PHE A 91 4.60 32.22 -41.40
N SER A 92 5.62 31.40 -41.17
CA SER A 92 6.96 31.84 -40.76
C SER A 92 7.64 32.62 -41.89
N TYR A 93 7.54 32.14 -43.13
CA TYR A 93 8.05 32.81 -44.31
C TYR A 93 7.43 34.19 -44.50
N ALA A 94 6.09 34.31 -44.40
CA ALA A 94 5.40 35.59 -44.48
C ALA A 94 5.87 36.53 -43.36
N CYS A 95 5.92 36.06 -42.12
CA CYS A 95 6.42 36.84 -40.99
C CYS A 95 7.85 37.33 -41.20
N GLU A 96 8.74 36.48 -41.72
CA GLU A 96 10.13 36.82 -41.94
C GLU A 96 10.29 37.82 -43.09
N THR A 97 9.50 37.67 -44.15
CA THR A 97 9.49 38.60 -45.29
C THR A 97 9.03 39.99 -44.86
N ILE A 98 7.92 40.08 -44.12
CA ILE A 98 7.43 41.36 -43.57
C ILE A 98 8.41 41.96 -42.57
N ARG A 99 9.06 41.13 -41.73
CA ARG A 99 10.07 41.59 -40.78
C ARG A 99 11.27 42.23 -41.49
N HIS A 100 11.74 41.63 -42.57
CA HIS A 100 12.89 42.10 -43.37
C HIS A 100 12.56 43.25 -44.33
N SER A 101 11.29 43.55 -44.56
CA SER A 101 10.89 44.72 -45.34
C SER A 101 11.61 45.98 -44.82
N THR A 102 12.10 46.82 -45.73
CA THR A 102 12.63 48.15 -45.42
C THR A 102 11.70 49.26 -45.91
N SER A 103 10.54 48.90 -46.45
CA SER A 103 9.65 49.87 -47.07
C SER A 103 9.01 50.79 -46.02
N SER A 104 8.85 52.06 -46.40
CA SER A 104 8.12 53.05 -45.58
C SER A 104 6.60 52.99 -45.76
N LYS A 105 6.11 52.24 -46.77
CA LYS A 105 4.70 51.98 -47.05
C LYS A 105 4.52 50.54 -47.56
N PRO A 106 3.42 49.85 -47.25
CA PRO A 106 3.25 48.47 -47.70
C PRO A 106 3.22 48.39 -49.23
N THR A 107 3.99 47.46 -49.81
CA THR A 107 3.82 47.05 -51.22
C THR A 107 2.57 46.18 -51.38
N GLY A 108 2.18 45.88 -52.63
CA GLY A 108 1.05 44.97 -52.90
C GLY A 108 1.27 43.59 -52.27
N GLU A 109 2.45 43.02 -52.48
CA GLU A 109 2.87 41.75 -51.90
C GLU A 109 2.92 41.80 -50.36
N GLU A 110 3.49 42.87 -49.77
CA GLU A 110 3.53 43.03 -48.32
C GLU A 110 2.11 43.15 -47.71
N THR A 111 1.17 43.75 -48.44
CA THR A 111 -0.22 43.84 -48.01
C THR A 111 -0.87 42.46 -48.00
N GLU A 112 -0.67 41.68 -49.08
CA GLU A 112 -1.19 40.31 -49.19
C GLU A 112 -0.61 39.40 -48.11
N LEU A 113 0.71 39.41 -47.92
CA LEU A 113 1.38 38.66 -46.86
C LEU A 113 0.89 39.07 -45.47
N THR A 114 0.64 40.36 -45.25
CA THR A 114 0.09 40.84 -43.97
C THR A 114 -1.30 40.28 -43.71
N GLU A 115 -2.20 40.30 -44.71
CA GLU A 115 -3.54 39.74 -44.56
C GLU A 115 -3.49 38.21 -44.34
N ILE A 116 -2.57 37.50 -45.01
CA ILE A 116 -2.31 36.07 -44.77
C ILE A 116 -1.88 35.83 -43.31
N ILE A 117 -0.92 36.61 -42.78
CA ILE A 117 -0.47 36.50 -41.39
C ILE A 117 -1.64 36.76 -40.44
N LEU A 118 -2.42 37.81 -40.67
CA LEU A 118 -3.55 38.17 -39.79
C LEU A 118 -4.66 37.14 -39.79
N ALA A 119 -4.95 36.53 -40.95
CA ALA A 119 -5.97 35.48 -41.07
C ALA A 119 -5.59 34.19 -40.33
N ARG A 120 -4.28 33.95 -40.13
CA ARG A 120 -3.74 32.72 -39.53
C ARG A 120 -3.21 32.90 -38.12
N ALA A 121 -3.05 34.14 -37.68
CA ALA A 121 -2.46 34.46 -36.39
C ALA A 121 -3.19 33.76 -35.25
N SER A 122 -2.41 33.10 -34.40
CA SER A 122 -2.88 32.50 -33.16
C SER A 122 -2.18 33.11 -31.93
N PRO A 123 -2.72 32.92 -30.71
CA PRO A 123 -2.04 33.35 -29.48
C PRO A 123 -0.63 32.78 -29.32
N SER A 124 -0.39 31.56 -29.80
CA SER A 124 0.93 30.91 -29.81
C SER A 124 1.95 31.63 -30.69
N GLU A 125 1.50 32.34 -31.71
CA GLU A 125 2.36 33.02 -32.71
C GLU A 125 2.50 34.51 -32.45
N SER A 126 1.93 35.02 -31.34
CA SER A 126 1.95 36.44 -30.98
C SER A 126 3.34 37.07 -31.07
N ALA A 127 4.39 36.38 -30.62
CA ALA A 127 5.75 36.88 -30.72
C ALA A 127 6.24 37.07 -32.17
N ALA A 128 5.84 36.18 -33.10
CA ALA A 128 6.21 36.27 -34.51
C ALA A 128 5.47 37.44 -35.18
N VAL A 129 4.16 37.55 -34.96
CA VAL A 129 3.29 38.62 -35.49
C VAL A 129 3.71 39.99 -34.98
N VAL A 130 4.02 40.10 -33.68
CA VAL A 130 4.48 41.35 -33.08
C VAL A 130 5.81 41.79 -33.71
N LYS A 131 6.76 40.87 -33.89
CA LYS A 131 8.06 41.15 -34.51
C LYS A 131 8.00 41.36 -36.03
N SER A 132 6.90 41.01 -36.70
CA SER A 132 6.71 41.19 -38.14
C SER A 132 5.71 42.31 -38.39
N VAL A 133 4.41 41.99 -38.39
CA VAL A 133 3.32 42.88 -38.78
C VAL A 133 3.22 44.09 -37.87
N CYS A 134 3.33 43.95 -36.55
CA CYS A 134 3.24 45.14 -35.70
C CYS A 134 4.45 46.07 -35.88
N CYS A 135 5.67 45.52 -36.05
CA CYS A 135 6.85 46.34 -36.36
C CYS A 135 6.70 47.05 -37.72
N ALA A 136 6.18 46.36 -38.74
CA ALA A 136 5.87 46.94 -40.03
C ALA A 136 4.81 48.05 -39.91
N ALA A 137 3.73 47.83 -39.14
CA ALA A 137 2.70 48.82 -38.88
C ALA A 137 3.26 50.09 -38.19
N ILE A 138 4.20 49.95 -37.24
CA ILE A 138 4.92 51.09 -36.64
C ILE A 138 5.74 51.83 -37.70
N ARG A 139 6.47 51.09 -38.55
CA ARG A 139 7.30 51.65 -39.63
C ARG A 139 6.45 52.42 -40.65
N TRP A 140 5.32 51.86 -41.04
CA TRP A 140 4.36 52.44 -41.99
C TRP A 140 3.47 53.51 -41.35
N LYS A 141 3.56 53.70 -40.03
CA LYS A 141 2.70 54.58 -39.23
C LYS A 141 1.21 54.27 -39.38
N ASP A 142 0.88 52.99 -39.53
CA ASP A 142 -0.48 52.47 -39.67
C ASP A 142 -0.99 51.94 -38.32
N LEU A 143 -1.68 52.81 -37.58
CA LEU A 143 -2.28 52.43 -36.30
C LEU A 143 -3.41 51.39 -36.44
N PRO A 144 -4.36 51.49 -37.40
CA PRO A 144 -5.36 50.45 -37.62
C PRO A 144 -4.74 49.06 -37.83
N LEU A 145 -3.69 48.95 -38.63
CA LEU A 145 -3.00 47.68 -38.84
C LEU A 145 -2.36 47.17 -37.55
N TRP A 146 -1.70 48.05 -36.77
CA TRP A 146 -1.10 47.67 -35.50
C TRP A 146 -2.14 47.10 -34.52
N LEU A 147 -3.30 47.75 -34.39
CA LEU A 147 -4.38 47.29 -33.53
C LEU A 147 -4.99 45.96 -34.03
N ARG A 148 -5.19 45.81 -35.34
CA ARG A 148 -5.66 44.55 -35.95
C ARG A 148 -4.69 43.42 -35.65
N ALA A 149 -3.39 43.64 -35.80
CA ALA A 149 -2.36 42.64 -35.56
C ALA A 149 -2.27 42.21 -34.09
N VAL A 150 -2.27 43.17 -33.16
CA VAL A 150 -2.28 42.88 -31.72
C VAL A 150 -3.52 42.05 -31.32
N LYS A 151 -4.68 42.39 -31.89
CA LYS A 151 -5.93 41.66 -31.62
C LYS A 151 -5.94 40.28 -32.27
N ALA A 152 -5.49 40.15 -33.52
CA ALA A 152 -5.48 38.88 -34.26
C ALA A 152 -4.64 37.81 -33.56
N CYS A 153 -3.48 38.19 -33.01
CA CYS A 153 -2.63 37.28 -32.24
C CYS A 153 -2.90 37.29 -30.73
N ASP A 154 -3.96 37.95 -30.26
CA ASP A 154 -4.32 38.17 -28.84
C ASP A 154 -3.10 38.54 -27.96
N ALA A 155 -2.21 39.40 -28.46
CA ALA A 155 -1.02 39.84 -27.72
C ALA A 155 -1.41 40.63 -26.45
N GLU A 156 -2.64 41.13 -26.38
CA GLU A 156 -3.24 41.73 -25.17
C GLU A 156 -3.37 40.73 -24.00
N GLN A 157 -3.16 39.43 -24.19
CA GLN A 157 -3.13 38.49 -23.07
C GLN A 157 -1.89 38.61 -22.19
N SER A 158 -0.79 39.15 -22.71
CA SER A 158 0.43 39.28 -21.93
C SER A 158 1.37 40.38 -22.42
N MET A 159 1.91 41.13 -21.46
CA MET A 159 3.02 42.06 -21.61
C MET A 159 4.26 41.42 -22.25
N LYS A 160 4.46 40.10 -22.09
CA LYS A 160 5.56 39.38 -22.76
C LYS A 160 5.31 39.22 -24.25
N ALA A 161 4.06 39.03 -24.66
CA ALA A 161 3.70 38.85 -26.07
C ALA A 161 3.90 40.16 -26.84
N LEU A 162 3.53 41.28 -26.24
CA LEU A 162 3.69 42.60 -26.84
C LEU A 162 5.15 43.08 -26.92
N ASP A 163 6.05 42.56 -26.08
CA ASP A 163 7.44 43.03 -25.92
C ASP A 163 7.56 44.50 -25.45
N GLU A 164 8.45 44.75 -24.49
CA GLU A 164 8.56 46.07 -23.86
C GLU A 164 9.10 47.13 -24.83
N ASP A 165 10.09 46.78 -25.64
CA ASP A 165 10.68 47.71 -26.61
C ASP A 165 9.69 48.05 -27.72
N HIS A 166 8.91 47.06 -28.15
CA HIS A 166 7.85 47.27 -29.12
C HIS A 166 6.75 48.21 -28.61
N ILE A 167 6.35 48.10 -27.32
CA ILE A 167 5.44 49.06 -26.69
C ILE A 167 6.03 50.48 -26.70
N HIS A 168 7.32 50.63 -26.37
CA HIS A 168 8.00 51.92 -26.41
C HIS A 168 8.00 52.54 -27.82
N HIS A 169 8.22 51.72 -28.85
CA HIS A 169 8.17 52.15 -30.25
C HIS A 169 6.74 52.54 -30.67
N ALA A 170 5.73 51.76 -30.30
CA ALA A 170 4.32 52.07 -30.59
C ALA A 170 3.87 53.39 -29.93
N ILE A 171 4.23 53.61 -28.66
CA ILE A 171 3.96 54.88 -27.96
C ILE A 171 4.66 56.05 -28.67
N SER A 172 5.88 55.85 -29.16
CA SER A 172 6.65 56.88 -29.85
C SER A 172 6.06 57.22 -31.23
N ALA A 173 5.57 56.21 -31.96
CA ALA A 173 5.01 56.38 -33.30
C ALA A 173 3.55 56.91 -33.28
N PHE A 174 2.70 56.38 -32.40
CA PHE A 174 1.26 56.64 -32.42
C PHE A 174 0.78 57.57 -31.30
N GLY A 175 1.58 57.74 -30.24
CA GLY A 175 1.24 58.49 -29.05
C GLY A 175 0.54 57.63 -27.98
N PHE A 176 0.84 57.93 -26.70
CA PHE A 176 0.36 57.15 -25.56
C PHE A 176 -1.17 57.04 -25.50
N ALA A 177 -1.91 58.12 -25.77
CA ALA A 177 -3.37 58.11 -25.69
C ALA A 177 -4.04 57.05 -26.59
N LYS A 178 -3.44 56.77 -27.77
CA LYS A 178 -3.98 55.80 -28.73
C LYS A 178 -3.60 54.36 -28.38
N VAL A 179 -2.41 54.17 -27.79
CA VAL A 179 -1.90 52.84 -27.37
C VAL A 179 -2.44 52.45 -25.98
N LYS A 180 -2.85 53.41 -25.16
CA LYS A 180 -3.31 53.23 -23.78
C LYS A 180 -4.37 52.13 -23.60
N PRO A 181 -5.47 52.06 -24.38
CA PRO A 181 -6.50 51.03 -24.17
C PRO A 181 -5.94 49.61 -24.30
N CYS A 182 -5.06 49.39 -25.29
CA CYS A 182 -4.38 48.11 -25.47
C CYS A 182 -3.47 47.77 -24.28
N LEU A 183 -2.73 48.75 -23.74
CA LEU A 183 -1.91 48.54 -22.55
C LEU A 183 -2.75 48.25 -21.31
N GLU A 184 -3.89 48.91 -21.13
CA GLU A 184 -4.79 48.64 -20.01
C GLU A 184 -5.33 47.21 -20.08
N HIS A 185 -5.73 46.73 -21.26
CA HIS A 185 -6.10 45.33 -21.45
C HIS A 185 -4.93 44.38 -21.19
N ALA A 186 -3.74 44.70 -21.69
CA ALA A 186 -2.55 43.87 -21.47
C ALA A 186 -2.18 43.77 -19.99
N LEU A 187 -2.18 44.88 -19.25
CA LEU A 187 -1.91 44.91 -17.81
C LEU A 187 -3.00 44.20 -17.01
N GLU A 188 -4.26 44.29 -17.45
CA GLU A 188 -5.38 43.64 -16.78
C GLU A 188 -5.39 42.14 -17.00
N ARG A 189 -5.09 41.67 -18.22
CA ARG A 189 -5.10 40.25 -18.60
C ARG A 189 -3.80 39.53 -18.26
N ASP A 190 -2.66 40.24 -18.12
CA ASP A 190 -1.35 39.59 -17.98
C ASP A 190 -1.32 38.57 -16.83
N PRO A 191 -0.91 37.32 -17.10
CA PRO A 191 -0.86 36.25 -16.13
C PRO A 191 0.07 36.47 -14.94
N SER A 192 1.04 37.37 -15.04
CA SER A 192 2.15 37.58 -14.11
C SER A 192 2.12 38.97 -13.47
N ASP A 193 1.88 39.01 -12.16
CA ASP A 193 1.91 40.26 -11.39
C ASP A 193 3.29 40.91 -11.42
N VAL A 194 4.34 40.08 -11.30
CA VAL A 194 5.74 40.54 -11.34
C VAL A 194 6.04 41.24 -12.66
N ARG A 195 5.66 40.62 -13.79
CA ARG A 195 5.93 41.18 -15.12
C ARG A 195 5.22 42.51 -15.31
N THR A 196 3.95 42.59 -14.93
CA THR A 196 3.13 43.80 -14.99
C THR A 196 3.74 44.92 -14.16
N LEU A 197 4.09 44.65 -12.91
CA LEU A 197 4.69 45.65 -12.01
C LEU A 197 6.09 46.07 -12.47
N GLN A 198 6.90 45.12 -12.96
CA GLN A 198 8.21 45.40 -13.52
C GLN A 198 8.11 46.24 -14.80
N PHE A 199 7.17 45.94 -15.69
CA PHE A 199 6.90 46.78 -16.86
C PHE A 199 6.50 48.20 -16.44
N LEU A 200 5.57 48.35 -15.48
CA LEU A 200 5.17 49.67 -14.98
C LEU A 200 6.35 50.43 -14.34
N LYS A 201 7.31 49.72 -13.74
CA LYS A 201 8.57 50.29 -13.24
C LYS A 201 9.46 50.77 -14.39
N ASN A 202 9.69 49.92 -15.39
CA ASN A 202 10.54 50.24 -16.52
C ASN A 202 9.95 51.34 -17.40
N LEU A 203 8.64 51.31 -17.67
CA LEU A 203 7.92 52.35 -18.41
C LEU A 203 8.05 53.71 -17.71
N ALA A 204 7.95 53.76 -16.38
CA ALA A 204 8.16 55.00 -15.63
C ALA A 204 9.58 55.56 -15.82
N HIS A 205 10.58 54.67 -15.79
CA HIS A 205 11.97 55.03 -16.03
C HIS A 205 12.19 55.54 -17.46
N TRP A 206 11.65 54.83 -18.45
CA TRP A 206 11.71 55.22 -19.87
C TRP A 206 11.05 56.58 -20.12
N VAL A 207 9.83 56.81 -19.59
CA VAL A 207 9.14 58.11 -19.73
C VAL A 207 9.92 59.25 -19.08
N ALA A 208 10.58 59.02 -17.94
CA ALA A 208 11.40 60.03 -17.27
C ALA A 208 12.51 60.57 -18.20
N GLY A 209 13.12 59.68 -19.01
CA GLY A 209 14.15 60.01 -20.00
C GLY A 209 13.67 60.73 -21.26
N LYS A 210 12.35 60.74 -21.56
CA LYS A 210 11.82 61.39 -22.78
C LYS A 210 11.61 62.90 -22.61
N ARG A 211 11.84 63.67 -23.68
CA ARG A 211 11.64 65.14 -23.71
C ARG A 211 10.17 65.57 -23.82
N ALA A 212 9.29 64.70 -24.33
CA ALA A 212 7.89 65.03 -24.59
C ALA A 212 7.09 65.27 -23.28
N LYS A 213 6.73 66.53 -23.01
CA LYS A 213 5.93 66.93 -21.83
C LYS A 213 4.53 66.29 -21.83
N THR A 214 3.92 66.16 -23.00
CA THR A 214 2.58 65.53 -23.16
C THR A 214 2.57 64.09 -22.69
N LEU A 215 3.58 63.30 -23.06
CA LEU A 215 3.76 61.92 -22.59
C LEU A 215 3.92 61.86 -21.07
N LYS A 216 4.84 62.68 -20.51
CA LYS A 216 5.09 62.76 -19.07
C LYS A 216 3.82 63.09 -18.29
N ASN A 217 3.04 64.06 -18.75
CA ASN A 217 1.79 64.45 -18.08
C ASN A 217 0.73 63.35 -18.16
N ALA A 218 0.59 62.67 -19.31
CA ALA A 218 -0.39 61.61 -19.49
C ALA A 218 -0.09 60.36 -18.64
N THR A 219 1.19 60.04 -18.40
CA THR A 219 1.58 58.85 -17.63
C THR A 219 1.78 59.12 -16.14
N LYS A 220 1.93 60.38 -15.71
CA LYS A 220 2.27 60.76 -14.32
C LYS A 220 1.29 60.21 -13.29
N SER A 221 -0.01 60.30 -13.55
CA SER A 221 -1.06 59.74 -12.69
C SER A 221 -1.44 58.30 -13.06
N TRP A 222 -1.30 57.94 -14.34
CA TRP A 222 -1.71 56.63 -14.83
C TRP A 222 -0.83 55.49 -14.30
N ILE A 223 0.51 55.63 -14.30
CA ILE A 223 1.39 54.55 -13.85
C ILE A 223 1.14 54.20 -12.36
N PRO A 224 1.11 55.17 -11.42
CA PRO A 224 0.78 54.86 -10.02
C PRO A 224 -0.61 54.21 -9.88
N ALA A 225 -1.62 54.71 -10.60
CA ALA A 225 -2.97 54.13 -10.55
C ALA A 225 -3.00 52.67 -11.01
N GLN A 226 -2.27 52.31 -12.08
CA GLN A 226 -2.17 50.93 -12.54
C GLN A 226 -1.39 50.04 -11.57
N ARG A 227 -0.34 50.57 -10.91
CA ARG A 227 0.38 49.82 -9.86
C ARG A 227 -0.53 49.53 -8.68
N THR A 228 -1.24 50.53 -8.16
CA THR A 228 -2.20 50.35 -7.07
C THR A 228 -3.29 49.36 -7.46
N LYS A 229 -3.92 49.55 -8.63
CA LYS A 229 -4.92 48.60 -9.17
C LYS A 229 -4.38 47.18 -9.21
N ARG A 230 -3.12 46.98 -9.63
CA ARG A 230 -2.50 45.65 -9.70
C ARG A 230 -2.14 45.07 -8.33
N TRP A 231 -1.70 45.89 -7.39
CA TRP A 231 -1.44 45.46 -6.01
C TRP A 231 -2.73 45.07 -5.27
N ASP A 232 -3.81 45.82 -5.48
CA ASP A 232 -5.12 45.53 -4.90
C ASP A 232 -5.76 44.29 -5.52
N ALA A 233 -5.39 43.98 -6.77
CA ALA A 233 -5.86 42.83 -7.54
C ALA A 233 -4.74 41.80 -7.80
N LEU A 234 -3.81 41.64 -6.85
CA LEU A 234 -2.77 40.60 -6.96
C LEU A 234 -3.44 39.25 -7.21
N ARG A 235 -2.95 38.55 -8.22
CA ARG A 235 -3.43 37.21 -8.54
C ARG A 235 -2.72 36.23 -7.63
N LYS A 236 -3.16 34.97 -7.70
CA LYS A 236 -2.50 33.86 -7.03
C LYS A 236 -1.02 33.81 -7.41
N VAL A 237 -0.16 34.04 -6.42
CA VAL A 237 1.30 34.06 -6.61
C VAL A 237 1.77 32.73 -7.20
N ARG A 238 2.33 32.77 -8.41
CA ARG A 238 2.82 31.55 -9.09
C ARG A 238 4.15 31.10 -8.52
N LYS A 239 4.47 29.82 -8.71
CA LYS A 239 5.79 29.28 -8.37
C LYS A 239 6.86 30.05 -9.15
N GLY A 240 7.80 30.67 -8.43
CA GLY A 240 8.89 31.47 -8.99
C GLY A 240 8.65 32.99 -9.01
N GLU A 241 7.41 33.47 -8.82
CA GLU A 241 7.12 34.91 -8.82
C GLU A 241 7.43 35.60 -7.49
N HIS A 242 7.50 34.83 -6.41
CA HIS A 242 7.73 35.34 -5.06
C HIS A 242 8.95 36.26 -4.95
N LYS A 243 10.09 35.87 -5.54
CA LYS A 243 11.33 36.68 -5.49
C LYS A 243 11.14 38.06 -6.13
N GLY A 244 10.51 38.09 -7.31
CA GLY A 244 10.22 39.33 -8.01
C GLY A 244 9.25 40.21 -7.25
N LEU A 245 8.18 39.61 -6.69
CA LEU A 245 7.21 40.33 -5.86
C LEU A 245 7.85 40.88 -4.58
N THR A 246 8.74 40.13 -3.91
CA THR A 246 9.46 40.61 -2.72
C THR A 246 10.29 41.83 -3.05
N VAL A 247 11.12 41.79 -4.11
CA VAL A 247 11.95 42.92 -4.51
C VAL A 247 11.10 44.15 -4.87
N LEU A 248 9.98 43.94 -5.56
CA LEU A 248 9.07 45.02 -5.95
C LEU A 248 8.32 45.61 -4.76
N ALA A 249 7.84 44.78 -3.83
CA ALA A 249 7.12 45.23 -2.63
C ALA A 249 8.05 45.92 -1.63
N LEU A 250 9.28 45.41 -1.44
CA LEU A 250 10.30 46.04 -0.57
C LEU A 250 10.69 47.44 -1.06
N ALA A 251 10.65 47.68 -2.38
CA ALA A 251 10.85 49.03 -2.93
C ALA A 251 9.78 50.04 -2.49
N HIS A 252 8.65 49.58 -1.93
CA HIS A 252 7.57 50.38 -1.36
C HIS A 252 7.53 50.36 0.17
N GLY A 253 8.47 49.68 0.83
CA GLY A 253 8.56 49.54 2.28
C GLY A 253 7.90 48.28 2.85
N VAL A 254 8.32 47.91 4.06
CA VAL A 254 7.89 46.67 4.74
C VAL A 254 6.41 46.70 5.16
N ASP A 255 5.89 47.88 5.51
CA ASP A 255 4.47 48.01 5.87
C ASP A 255 3.55 47.83 4.67
N PHE A 256 3.96 48.35 3.51
CA PHE A 256 3.26 48.13 2.25
C PHE A 256 3.20 46.64 1.94
N PHE A 257 4.35 45.95 2.03
CA PHE A 257 4.44 44.50 1.87
C PHE A 257 3.43 43.76 2.76
N LYS A 258 3.39 44.06 4.06
CA LYS A 258 2.47 43.40 5.00
C LYS A 258 1.00 43.61 4.61
N SER A 259 0.65 44.82 4.19
CA SER A 259 -0.73 45.14 3.79
C SER A 259 -1.14 44.46 2.48
N SER A 260 -0.25 44.38 1.48
CA SER A 260 -0.55 43.81 0.17
C SER A 260 -0.75 42.29 0.19
N PHE A 261 -0.10 41.57 1.10
CA PHE A 261 -0.25 40.11 1.18
C PHE A 261 -1.37 39.65 2.11
N ALA A 262 -1.96 40.55 2.91
CA ALA A 262 -3.07 40.21 3.81
C ALA A 262 -4.41 39.98 3.10
N SER A 263 -4.54 40.42 1.83
CA SER A 263 -5.80 40.39 1.08
C SER A 263 -6.02 39.11 0.27
N ASP A 264 -4.99 38.33 -0.05
CA ASP A 264 -5.14 37.08 -0.82
C ASP A 264 -5.63 35.93 0.08
N LYS A 265 -6.74 35.31 -0.34
CA LYS A 265 -7.50 34.32 0.43
C LYS A 265 -7.08 32.88 0.11
N GLU A 266 -6.34 32.62 -0.97
CA GLU A 266 -6.18 31.25 -1.48
C GLU A 266 -5.02 30.43 -0.89
N GLY A 267 -4.28 30.93 0.11
CA GLY A 267 -3.53 30.14 1.10
C GLY A 267 -2.28 29.35 0.62
N HIS A 268 -2.29 28.75 -0.57
CA HIS A 268 -1.31 27.76 -1.00
C HIS A 268 0.04 28.37 -1.43
N GLY A 269 0.03 29.55 -2.03
CA GLY A 269 1.26 30.26 -2.42
C GLY A 269 2.06 30.77 -1.22
N PHE A 270 1.35 31.16 -0.15
CA PHE A 270 1.95 31.76 1.04
C PHE A 270 2.88 30.85 1.82
N ARG A 271 2.64 29.53 1.82
CA ARG A 271 3.53 28.58 2.49
C ARG A 271 4.94 28.61 1.90
N TRP A 272 5.03 28.50 0.56
CA TRP A 272 6.30 28.59 -0.15
C TRP A 272 6.95 29.95 0.08
N TYR A 273 6.11 30.99 0.14
CA TYR A 273 6.58 32.33 0.35
C TYR A 273 7.18 32.56 1.74
N ALA A 274 6.54 32.08 2.80
CA ALA A 274 7.08 32.14 4.16
C ALA A 274 8.43 31.42 4.28
N THR A 275 8.56 30.27 3.63
CA THR A 275 9.83 29.51 3.61
C THR A 275 10.92 30.27 2.87
N TYR A 276 10.58 30.87 1.72
CA TYR A 276 11.49 31.73 0.96
C TYR A 276 11.95 32.94 1.78
N LEU A 277 10.99 33.64 2.42
CA LEU A 277 11.28 34.80 3.25
C LEU A 277 12.21 34.45 4.39
N GLY A 278 12.08 33.27 5.02
CA GLY A 278 13.00 32.82 6.06
C GLY A 278 14.48 32.82 5.66
N GLY A 279 14.79 32.71 4.37
CA GLY A 279 16.15 32.70 3.83
C GLY A 279 16.58 33.97 3.05
N GLU A 280 15.77 35.03 3.03
CA GLU A 280 16.08 36.25 2.25
C GLU A 280 16.93 37.24 3.06
N ASP A 281 18.19 37.45 2.66
CA ASP A 281 19.14 38.28 3.44
C ASP A 281 18.95 39.79 3.26
N GLN A 282 18.11 40.21 2.30
CA GLN A 282 17.79 41.64 2.09
C GLN A 282 16.86 42.23 3.17
N ILE A 283 16.24 41.40 4.00
CA ILE A 283 15.32 41.84 5.07
C ILE A 283 16.00 41.61 6.43
N PRO A 284 15.96 42.58 7.36
CA PRO A 284 16.48 42.39 8.72
C PRO A 284 15.93 41.11 9.36
N VAL A 285 16.78 40.32 10.02
CA VAL A 285 16.45 38.97 10.49
C VAL A 285 15.17 38.92 11.33
N GLU A 286 14.96 39.90 12.20
CA GLU A 286 13.77 39.98 13.06
C GLU A 286 12.49 40.26 12.26
N GLU A 287 12.53 41.25 11.37
CA GLU A 287 11.42 41.58 10.48
C GLU A 287 11.10 40.42 9.54
N ARG A 288 12.15 39.79 9.00
CA ARG A 288 12.06 38.63 8.13
C ARG A 288 11.35 37.45 8.81
N ALA A 289 11.79 37.12 10.03
CA ALA A 289 11.16 36.06 10.83
C ALA A 289 9.70 36.40 11.16
N GLN A 290 9.41 37.66 11.46
CA GLN A 290 8.06 38.14 11.75
C GLN A 290 7.14 38.05 10.53
N ILE A 291 7.59 38.53 9.37
CA ILE A 291 6.82 38.47 8.12
C ILE A 291 6.61 37.01 7.70
N ALA A 292 7.65 36.17 7.73
CA ALA A 292 7.54 34.75 7.42
C ALA A 292 6.52 34.06 8.33
N ARG A 293 6.53 34.38 9.63
CA ARG A 293 5.56 33.90 10.61
C ARG A 293 4.14 34.32 10.26
N ASP A 294 3.91 35.61 10.02
CA ASP A 294 2.59 36.15 9.74
C ASP A 294 2.01 35.61 8.42
N VAL A 295 2.85 35.49 7.38
CA VAL A 295 2.50 34.88 6.09
C VAL A 295 2.15 33.39 6.27
N LEU A 296 2.95 32.64 7.04
CA LEU A 296 2.65 31.23 7.31
C LEU A 296 1.39 31.06 8.15
N ALA A 297 1.15 31.94 9.14
CA ALA A 297 -0.07 31.92 9.95
C ALA A 297 -1.32 32.15 9.09
N ILE A 298 -1.29 33.09 8.14
CA ILE A 298 -2.36 33.31 7.16
C ILE A 298 -2.55 32.06 6.27
N ALA A 299 -1.44 31.48 5.78
CA ALA A 299 -1.47 30.26 4.98
C ALA A 299 -2.13 29.09 5.74
N ILE A 300 -1.81 28.94 7.02
CA ILE A 300 -2.39 27.92 7.90
C ILE A 300 -3.85 28.23 8.19
N ALA A 301 -4.22 29.49 8.42
CA ALA A 301 -5.60 29.89 8.67
C ALA A 301 -6.52 29.57 7.47
N ASN A 302 -6.01 29.69 6.25
CA ASN A 302 -6.78 29.44 5.04
C ASN A 302 -6.73 27.99 4.52
N VAL A 303 -5.72 27.19 4.90
CA VAL A 303 -5.66 25.80 4.44
C VAL A 303 -6.70 24.92 5.12
N ASP A 304 -7.42 24.14 4.31
CA ASP A 304 -8.16 22.97 4.76
C ASP A 304 -7.33 21.71 4.42
N PHE A 305 -6.71 21.12 5.45
CA PHE A 305 -5.94 19.89 5.32
C PHE A 305 -6.78 18.71 4.83
N TYR A 306 -8.10 18.79 4.99
CA TYR A 306 -9.03 17.73 4.67
C TYR A 306 -9.96 18.05 3.49
N ALA A 307 -9.73 19.15 2.77
CA ALA A 307 -10.49 19.44 1.57
C ALA A 307 -10.36 18.29 0.56
N PRO A 308 -11.47 17.79 0.00
CA PRO A 308 -11.42 16.71 -0.98
C PRO A 308 -10.57 17.14 -2.17
N GLU A 309 -9.74 16.24 -2.70
CA GLU A 309 -9.07 16.53 -3.96
C GLU A 309 -10.12 16.70 -5.06
N PRO A 310 -10.01 17.73 -5.92
CA PRO A 310 -10.90 17.85 -7.05
C PRO A 310 -10.73 16.60 -7.92
N VAL A 311 -11.75 15.74 -7.93
CA VAL A 311 -11.77 14.52 -8.74
C VAL A 311 -11.66 14.98 -10.19
N LYS A 312 -10.50 14.76 -10.80
CA LYS A 312 -10.31 14.94 -12.24
C LYS A 312 -11.11 13.82 -12.91
N THR A 313 -12.38 14.09 -13.17
CA THR A 313 -13.30 13.15 -13.83
C THR A 313 -12.86 12.97 -15.28
N THR A 314 -11.95 12.04 -15.54
CA THR A 314 -11.63 11.62 -16.90
C THR A 314 -12.55 10.51 -17.41
N ASN A 315 -13.34 9.85 -16.54
CA ASN A 315 -14.34 8.89 -17.01
C ASN A 315 -15.51 8.68 -16.02
N PRO A 316 -16.75 9.11 -16.35
CA PRO A 316 -17.91 9.01 -15.45
C PRO A 316 -18.42 7.57 -15.21
N TYR A 317 -17.95 6.56 -15.98
CA TYR A 317 -18.51 5.21 -15.93
C TYR A 317 -17.98 4.27 -14.83
N TYR A 318 -16.92 4.63 -14.10
CA TYR A 318 -16.30 3.74 -13.09
C TYR A 318 -16.65 4.05 -11.61
N HIS A 319 -17.63 4.90 -11.35
CA HIS A 319 -17.81 5.51 -10.02
C HIS A 319 -18.45 4.65 -8.90
N SER A 320 -18.84 3.40 -9.13
CA SER A 320 -19.68 2.69 -8.16
C SER A 320 -18.96 1.86 -7.08
N TYR A 321 -17.66 1.54 -7.20
CA TYR A 321 -17.06 0.52 -6.30
C TYR A 321 -15.74 0.86 -5.61
N SER A 322 -15.09 1.98 -5.92
CA SER A 322 -13.84 2.36 -5.24
C SER A 322 -13.72 3.86 -5.17
N LYS A 323 -14.28 4.48 -4.11
CA LYS A 323 -13.83 5.82 -3.73
C LYS A 323 -12.32 5.70 -3.43
N PRO A 324 -11.45 6.41 -4.18
CA PRO A 324 -10.03 6.45 -3.84
C PRO A 324 -9.90 6.88 -2.38
N ALA A 325 -8.91 6.33 -1.68
CA ALA A 325 -8.51 6.86 -0.40
C ALA A 325 -8.12 8.33 -0.61
N GLU A 326 -8.93 9.28 -0.12
CA GLU A 326 -8.63 10.72 -0.15
C GLU A 326 -7.44 11.07 0.75
N GLU A 327 -7.07 10.14 1.63
CA GLU A 327 -6.10 10.31 2.72
C GLU A 327 -4.65 10.59 2.26
N PRO A 328 -4.08 10.00 1.19
CA PRO A 328 -2.73 10.30 0.73
C PRO A 328 -2.56 11.76 0.28
N GLY A 329 -3.54 12.30 -0.47
CA GLY A 329 -3.51 13.70 -0.92
C GLY A 329 -3.60 14.68 0.24
N GLN A 330 -4.42 14.37 1.25
CA GLN A 330 -4.55 15.15 2.49
C GLN A 330 -3.25 15.13 3.31
N LEU A 331 -2.58 13.98 3.41
CA LEU A 331 -1.27 13.85 4.06
C LEU A 331 -0.20 14.71 3.35
N GLU A 332 -0.09 14.61 2.03
CA GLU A 332 0.87 15.39 1.23
C GLU A 332 0.58 16.90 1.27
N ARG A 333 -0.68 17.27 1.50
CA ARG A 333 -1.03 18.68 1.76
C ARG A 333 -0.54 19.16 3.12
N ALA A 334 -0.63 18.34 4.17
CA ALA A 334 -0.26 18.71 5.53
C ALA A 334 1.26 18.76 5.77
N LYS A 335 2.02 17.79 5.24
CA LYS A 335 3.48 17.65 5.46
C LYS A 335 4.26 18.95 5.30
N PRO A 336 4.07 19.76 4.23
CA PRO A 336 4.90 20.93 4.05
C PRO A 336 4.57 22.08 5.01
N TYR A 337 3.35 22.14 5.56
CA TYR A 337 3.00 23.13 6.59
C TYR A 337 3.65 22.77 7.92
N VAL A 338 3.65 21.48 8.27
CA VAL A 338 4.40 20.95 9.41
C VAL A 338 5.88 21.28 9.25
N LYS A 339 6.47 20.97 8.08
CA LYS A 339 7.87 21.28 7.78
C LYS A 339 8.18 22.77 7.95
N ALA A 340 7.43 23.65 7.28
CA ALA A 340 7.65 25.09 7.36
C ALA A 340 7.50 25.63 8.79
N SER A 341 6.53 25.11 9.57
CA SER A 341 6.34 25.53 10.97
C SER A 341 7.50 25.12 11.89
N LEU A 342 8.11 23.96 11.65
CA LEU A 342 9.26 23.47 12.42
C LEU A 342 10.55 24.18 11.99
N GLU A 343 10.78 24.37 10.69
CA GLU A 343 11.98 25.03 10.15
C GLU A 343 12.09 26.51 10.55
N LEU A 344 10.96 27.21 10.70
CA LEU A 344 10.96 28.60 11.18
C LEU A 344 11.28 28.72 12.68
N GLY A 345 11.32 27.61 13.43
CA GLY A 345 11.71 27.59 14.86
C GLY A 345 10.80 28.42 15.76
N ARG A 346 9.53 28.60 15.37
CA ARG A 346 8.56 29.43 16.06
C ARG A 346 7.52 28.56 16.77
N ASP A 347 7.62 28.49 18.10
CA ASP A 347 6.78 27.65 18.96
C ASP A 347 5.28 28.01 18.91
N ASP A 348 4.90 29.16 18.36
CA ASP A 348 3.51 29.62 18.25
C ASP A 348 2.78 29.13 16.99
N ILE A 349 3.49 28.85 15.89
CA ILE A 349 2.86 28.46 14.61
C ILE A 349 2.48 26.97 14.57
N PHE A 350 3.38 26.09 15.01
CA PHE A 350 3.16 24.65 14.95
C PHE A 350 1.92 24.19 15.75
N PRO A 351 1.60 24.75 16.94
CA PRO A 351 0.33 24.52 17.62
C PRO A 351 -0.90 24.82 16.76
N THR A 352 -0.87 25.85 15.90
CA THR A 352 -1.99 26.18 15.01
C THR A 352 -2.20 25.09 13.95
N VAL A 353 -1.11 24.54 13.40
CA VAL A 353 -1.17 23.39 12.47
C VAL A 353 -1.76 22.17 13.18
N VAL A 354 -1.26 21.86 14.37
CA VAL A 354 -1.73 20.73 15.18
C VAL A 354 -3.21 20.89 15.52
N ASN A 355 -3.65 22.06 15.99
CA ASN A 355 -5.04 22.34 16.32
C ASN A 355 -5.98 22.12 15.13
N LYS A 356 -5.56 22.51 13.92
CA LYS A 356 -6.32 22.22 12.70
C LYS A 356 -6.35 20.75 12.34
N LEU A 357 -5.23 20.04 12.47
CA LEU A 357 -5.16 18.61 12.21
C LEU A 357 -6.03 17.80 13.19
N VAL A 358 -6.05 18.16 14.48
CA VAL A 358 -6.85 17.46 15.49
C VAL A 358 -8.30 17.91 15.55
N ASN A 359 -8.68 18.98 14.82
CA ASN A 359 -10.08 19.40 14.73
C ASN A 359 -10.87 18.42 13.83
N LEU A 360 -11.35 17.37 14.48
CA LEU A 360 -12.13 16.29 13.87
C LEU A 360 -13.60 16.34 14.34
N SER A 361 -14.04 17.50 14.82
CA SER A 361 -15.40 17.73 15.27
C SER A 361 -16.40 17.58 14.11
N GLY A 362 -17.58 17.02 14.40
CA GLY A 362 -18.64 16.80 13.40
C GLY A 362 -18.44 15.62 12.44
N LEU A 363 -17.34 14.85 12.56
CA LEU A 363 -17.07 13.69 11.71
C LEU A 363 -17.54 12.37 12.34
N THR A 364 -17.84 11.37 11.51
CA THR A 364 -18.18 10.02 11.98
C THR A 364 -16.93 9.29 12.51
N SER A 365 -17.11 8.37 13.47
CA SER A 365 -15.99 7.61 14.05
C SER A 365 -15.14 6.87 13.02
N GLU A 366 -15.73 6.44 11.92
CA GLU A 366 -15.03 5.82 10.79
C GLU A 366 -14.12 6.80 10.05
N VAL A 367 -14.61 7.99 9.69
CA VAL A 367 -13.81 9.03 9.03
C VAL A 367 -12.67 9.49 9.95
N VAL A 368 -12.96 9.67 11.24
CA VAL A 368 -11.92 10.04 12.22
C VAL A 368 -10.86 8.95 12.32
N ASN A 369 -11.25 7.68 12.38
CA ASN A 369 -10.30 6.56 12.41
C ASN A 369 -9.43 6.54 11.14
N ARG A 370 -10.01 6.73 9.95
CA ARG A 370 -9.25 6.83 8.69
C ARG A 370 -8.25 7.99 8.70
N ARG A 371 -8.64 9.18 9.16
CA ARG A 371 -7.74 10.35 9.26
C ARG A 371 -6.63 10.14 10.28
N VAL A 372 -6.94 9.53 11.43
CA VAL A 372 -5.94 9.16 12.44
C VAL A 372 -4.89 8.21 11.84
N LYS A 373 -5.34 7.18 11.12
CA LYS A 373 -4.47 6.17 10.50
C LYS A 373 -3.66 6.74 9.33
N GLY A 374 -4.34 7.37 8.38
CA GLY A 374 -3.76 7.80 7.10
C GLY A 374 -3.03 9.13 7.16
N ILE A 375 -3.27 9.97 8.17
CA ILE A 375 -2.75 11.33 8.22
C ILE A 375 -2.01 11.59 9.54
N LEU A 376 -2.69 11.47 10.68
CA LEU A 376 -2.08 11.91 11.95
C LEU A 376 -0.88 11.05 12.36
N PHE A 377 -0.95 9.72 12.25
CA PHE A 377 0.18 8.84 12.53
C PHE A 377 1.40 9.11 11.62
N PRO A 378 1.25 9.19 10.28
CA PRO A 378 2.35 9.60 9.41
C PRO A 378 2.89 11.00 9.73
N ILE A 379 2.04 11.96 10.07
CA ILE A 379 2.49 13.31 10.44
C ILE A 379 3.32 13.32 11.72
N ILE A 380 2.93 12.54 12.75
CA ILE A 380 3.75 12.39 13.96
C ILE A 380 5.13 11.85 13.61
N SER A 381 5.16 10.77 12.82
CA SER A 381 6.42 10.15 12.37
C SER A 381 7.32 11.12 11.62
N TYR A 382 6.73 11.86 10.69
CA TYR A 382 7.41 12.88 9.89
C TYR A 382 7.90 14.06 10.75
N SER A 383 7.11 14.50 11.73
CA SER A 383 7.47 15.60 12.63
C SER A 383 8.64 15.24 13.55
N GLU A 384 8.69 14.00 14.05
CA GLU A 384 9.82 13.51 14.86
C GLU A 384 11.12 13.48 14.05
N GLU A 385 11.07 12.94 12.83
CA GLU A 385 12.23 12.90 11.92
C GLU A 385 12.77 14.30 11.62
N LEU A 386 11.87 15.26 11.36
CA LEU A 386 12.25 16.67 11.18
C LEU A 386 12.82 17.29 12.47
N SER A 387 12.21 17.02 13.62
CA SER A 387 12.66 17.57 14.91
C SER A 387 14.06 17.07 15.27
N HIS A 388 14.39 15.82 14.93
CA HIS A 388 15.73 15.26 15.11
C HIS A 388 16.78 15.85 14.16
N ALA A 389 16.36 16.31 12.97
CA ALA A 389 17.25 16.96 12.01
C ALA A 389 17.54 18.43 12.35
N LEU A 390 16.69 19.08 13.16
CA LEU A 390 16.84 20.48 13.53
C LEU A 390 17.89 20.69 14.64
N PRO A 391 18.66 21.80 14.60
CA PRO A 391 19.61 22.14 15.65
C PRO A 391 18.91 22.28 17.00
N GLY A 392 19.29 21.47 17.98
CA GLY A 392 18.71 21.47 19.33
C GLY A 392 17.86 20.24 19.66
N GLY A 393 17.39 19.47 18.67
CA GLY A 393 16.81 18.13 18.83
C GLY A 393 15.63 17.97 19.81
N ALA A 394 15.08 19.05 20.34
CA ALA A 394 13.99 19.02 21.31
C ALA A 394 12.64 18.93 20.57
N SER A 395 11.84 17.93 20.90
CA SER A 395 10.49 17.77 20.34
C SER A 395 9.58 18.93 20.80
N PRO A 396 8.90 19.64 19.89
CA PRO A 396 8.03 20.74 20.25
C PRO A 396 6.85 20.30 21.14
N PRO A 397 6.39 21.12 22.10
CA PRO A 397 5.22 20.78 22.94
C PRO A 397 3.95 20.46 22.15
N ALA A 398 3.76 21.07 20.98
CA ALA A 398 2.62 20.76 20.11
C ALA A 398 2.70 19.36 19.48
N LEU A 399 3.90 18.79 19.29
CA LEU A 399 4.05 17.39 18.84
C LEU A 399 3.56 16.43 19.93
N LEU A 400 3.82 16.74 21.20
CA LEU A 400 3.30 16.00 22.35
C LEU A 400 1.77 16.02 22.36
N GLN A 401 1.16 17.19 22.11
CA GLN A 401 -0.29 17.35 22.02
C GLN A 401 -0.88 16.50 20.88
N LEU A 402 -0.31 16.61 19.66
CA LEU A 402 -0.74 15.84 18.50
C LEU A 402 -0.68 14.34 18.78
N SER A 403 0.43 13.89 19.34
CA SER A 403 0.69 12.48 19.64
C SER A 403 -0.26 11.95 20.72
N THR A 404 -0.48 12.73 21.79
CA THR A 404 -1.40 12.38 22.89
C THR A 404 -2.84 12.27 22.39
N PHE A 405 -3.27 13.25 21.58
CA PHE A 405 -4.60 13.22 20.98
C PHE A 405 -4.77 11.98 20.10
N THR A 406 -3.80 11.73 19.21
CA THR A 406 -3.85 10.66 18.22
C THR A 406 -3.86 9.27 18.89
N SER A 407 -2.96 9.02 19.84
CA SER A 407 -2.89 7.75 20.57
C SER A 407 -4.14 7.51 21.45
N SER A 408 -4.56 8.52 22.22
CA SER A 408 -5.73 8.44 23.09
C SER A 408 -7.02 8.21 22.31
N PHE A 409 -7.22 8.95 21.21
CA PHE A 409 -8.38 8.78 20.34
C PHE A 409 -8.40 7.37 19.74
N TYR A 410 -7.26 6.91 19.21
CA TYR A 410 -7.18 5.61 18.56
C TYR A 410 -7.46 4.47 19.53
N VAL A 411 -6.92 4.53 20.75
CA VAL A 411 -7.17 3.55 21.82
C VAL A 411 -8.64 3.58 22.26
N LYS A 412 -9.26 4.76 22.39
CA LYS A 412 -10.69 4.89 22.68
C LYS A 412 -11.57 4.30 21.57
N ALA A 413 -11.25 4.55 20.31
CA ALA A 413 -11.97 3.96 19.18
C ALA A 413 -11.84 2.43 19.18
N ALA A 414 -10.66 1.91 19.51
CA ALA A 414 -10.44 0.48 19.67
C ALA A 414 -11.19 -0.14 20.86
N LEU A 415 -11.44 0.62 21.93
CA LEU A 415 -12.25 0.15 23.07
C LEU A 415 -13.69 -0.12 22.67
N VAL A 416 -14.21 0.66 21.72
CA VAL A 416 -15.54 0.45 21.15
C VAL A 416 -15.54 -0.72 20.16
N GLU A 417 -14.50 -0.82 19.31
CA GLU A 417 -14.44 -1.84 18.26
C GLU A 417 -13.02 -2.44 18.12
N PRO A 418 -12.67 -3.47 18.93
CA PRO A 418 -11.31 -4.02 18.97
C PRO A 418 -10.83 -4.64 17.65
N SER A 419 -11.75 -5.06 16.78
CA SER A 419 -11.46 -5.63 15.45
C SER A 419 -10.90 -4.61 14.46
N ARG A 420 -11.05 -3.30 14.72
CA ARG A 420 -10.56 -2.25 13.82
C ARG A 420 -9.06 -2.00 13.89
N ILE A 421 -8.39 -2.50 14.94
CA ILE A 421 -6.93 -2.43 14.99
C ILE A 421 -6.37 -3.52 14.09
N LEU A 422 -5.63 -3.11 13.07
CA LEU A 422 -4.88 -4.00 12.20
C LEU A 422 -3.44 -4.14 12.71
N VAL A 423 -2.78 -5.23 12.32
CA VAL A 423 -1.36 -5.46 12.64
C VAL A 423 -0.48 -4.33 12.10
N THR A 424 -0.84 -3.75 10.95
CA THR A 424 -0.14 -2.63 10.31
C THR A 424 -0.23 -1.32 11.10
N ASP A 425 -1.21 -1.17 11.99
CA ASP A 425 -1.39 0.06 12.77
C ASP A 425 -0.47 0.11 13.99
N VAL A 426 0.05 -1.05 14.43
CA VAL A 426 0.79 -1.19 15.68
C VAL A 426 2.07 -0.35 15.73
N PRO A 427 2.96 -0.36 14.71
CA PRO A 427 4.18 0.44 14.74
C PRO A 427 3.89 1.94 14.90
N SER A 428 2.93 2.44 14.12
CA SER A 428 2.51 3.84 14.15
C SER A 428 1.91 4.24 15.50
N LEU A 429 1.08 3.36 16.09
CA LEU A 429 0.49 3.59 17.41
C LEU A 429 1.57 3.61 18.50
N VAL A 430 2.50 2.65 18.50
CA VAL A 430 3.59 2.62 19.50
C VAL A 430 4.50 3.83 19.34
N LYS A 431 4.85 4.23 18.11
CA LYS A 431 5.63 5.44 17.84
C LYS A 431 4.92 6.70 18.34
N ALA A 432 3.63 6.86 18.04
CA ALA A 432 2.84 7.96 18.58
C ALA A 432 2.75 7.95 20.11
N MET A 433 2.70 6.77 20.73
CA MET A 433 2.67 6.64 22.18
C MET A 433 4.01 7.05 22.83
N ILE A 434 5.13 6.71 22.19
CA ILE A 434 6.48 7.15 22.59
C ILE A 434 6.60 8.68 22.44
N ALA A 435 6.10 9.22 21.32
CA ALA A 435 6.08 10.66 21.05
C ALA A 435 5.20 11.45 22.03
N SER A 436 4.11 10.84 22.52
CA SER A 436 3.07 11.49 23.32
C SER A 436 3.34 11.60 24.81
N GLU A 437 4.21 10.76 25.36
CA GLU A 437 4.28 10.57 26.80
C GLU A 437 5.72 10.39 27.26
N ARG A 438 6.07 11.00 28.40
CA ARG A 438 7.20 10.51 29.18
C ARG A 438 6.95 9.03 29.45
N PRO A 439 7.95 8.14 29.38
CA PRO A 439 7.72 6.71 29.44
C PRO A 439 6.86 6.24 30.63
N ASP A 440 6.87 6.97 31.74
CA ASP A 440 6.03 6.69 32.92
C ASP A 440 4.52 6.84 32.69
N ALA A 441 4.10 7.80 31.88
CA ALA A 441 2.69 7.98 31.54
C ALA A 441 2.17 6.82 30.67
N LEU A 442 3.04 6.26 29.81
CA LEU A 442 2.74 5.09 28.98
C LEU A 442 2.26 3.93 29.85
N PHE A 443 3.04 3.65 30.91
CA PHE A 443 2.80 2.56 31.85
C PHE A 443 1.55 2.77 32.70
N THR A 444 1.17 4.01 32.99
CA THR A 444 0.07 4.33 33.91
C THR A 444 -1.26 4.55 33.21
N ARG A 445 -1.28 5.00 31.95
CA ARG A 445 -2.51 5.37 31.24
C ARG A 445 -2.86 4.42 30.10
N VAL A 446 -1.97 4.30 29.12
CA VAL A 446 -2.33 3.61 27.86
C VAL A 446 -2.26 2.10 28.03
N ILE A 447 -1.25 1.62 28.76
CA ILE A 447 -1.04 0.20 28.99
C ILE A 447 -2.19 -0.48 29.74
N PRO A 448 -2.73 0.09 30.83
CA PRO A 448 -3.91 -0.48 31.49
C PRO A 448 -5.12 -0.57 30.56
N GLN A 449 -5.32 0.42 29.67
CA GLN A 449 -6.40 0.42 28.67
C GLN A 449 -6.18 -0.65 27.59
N LEU A 450 -4.94 -0.86 27.14
CA LEU A 450 -4.59 -2.00 26.28
C LEU A 450 -4.84 -3.33 26.98
N GLY A 451 -4.67 -3.38 28.30
CA GLY A 451 -4.98 -4.53 29.16
C GLY A 451 -6.46 -4.88 29.24
N THR A 452 -7.38 -3.94 28.97
CA THR A 452 -8.83 -4.22 28.94
C THR A 452 -9.31 -4.62 27.54
N LEU A 453 -8.65 -4.16 26.47
CA LEU A 453 -9.02 -4.41 25.07
C LEU A 453 -8.97 -5.87 24.61
N GLN A 454 -10.07 -6.47 24.14
CA GLN A 454 -10.05 -7.81 23.55
C GLN A 454 -9.40 -7.80 22.15
N LEU A 455 -8.08 -7.63 22.10
CA LEU A 455 -7.32 -7.55 20.87
C LEU A 455 -7.25 -8.90 20.16
N ASN A 456 -7.26 -8.85 18.82
CA ASN A 456 -6.90 -9.98 17.99
C ASN A 456 -5.50 -10.51 18.38
N VAL A 457 -5.33 -11.83 18.42
CA VAL A 457 -4.08 -12.51 18.79
C VAL A 457 -2.87 -11.97 18.02
N ASN A 458 -3.03 -11.73 16.71
CA ASN A 458 -1.95 -11.24 15.85
C ASN A 458 -1.58 -9.78 16.17
N VAL A 459 -2.59 -8.95 16.47
CA VAL A 459 -2.39 -7.56 16.89
C VAL A 459 -1.66 -7.51 18.24
N LEU A 460 -2.09 -8.32 19.20
CA LEU A 460 -1.43 -8.41 20.50
C LEU A 460 0.02 -8.89 20.38
N ARG A 461 0.28 -9.89 19.53
CA ARG A 461 1.64 -10.36 19.22
C ARG A 461 2.50 -9.25 18.64
N ALA A 462 2.00 -8.52 17.63
CA ALA A 462 2.70 -7.40 17.02
C ALA A 462 2.98 -6.29 18.05
N PHE A 463 2.02 -6.01 18.94
CA PHE A 463 2.18 -5.01 20.00
C PHE A 463 3.31 -5.37 20.96
N ILE A 464 3.36 -6.64 21.38
CA ILE A 464 4.45 -7.16 22.25
C ILE A 464 5.80 -7.06 21.54
N GLN A 465 5.86 -7.37 20.24
CA GLN A 465 7.09 -7.28 19.43
C GLN A 465 7.57 -5.84 19.29
N GLU A 466 6.66 -4.91 18.99
CA GLU A 466 7.02 -3.49 18.80
C GLU A 466 7.42 -2.82 20.12
N LEU A 467 6.72 -3.08 21.22
CA LEU A 467 7.17 -2.63 22.54
C LEU A 467 8.57 -3.17 22.87
N ARG A 468 8.88 -4.41 22.45
CA ARG A 468 10.19 -5.03 22.68
C ARG A 468 11.28 -4.42 21.81
N SER A 469 11.01 -4.10 20.55
CA SER A 469 11.96 -3.44 19.63
C SER A 469 12.28 -2.03 20.13
N GLN A 470 11.29 -1.31 20.64
CA GLN A 470 11.43 0.04 21.18
C GLN A 470 11.89 0.08 22.66
N ARG A 471 12.34 -1.04 23.23
CA ARG A 471 12.72 -1.13 24.66
C ARG A 471 13.76 -0.10 25.07
N ALA A 472 14.75 0.17 24.22
CA ALA A 472 15.82 1.11 24.54
C ALA A 472 15.32 2.54 24.75
N VAL A 473 14.23 2.91 24.06
CA VAL A 473 13.61 4.23 24.14
C VAL A 473 12.61 4.29 25.30
N ILE A 474 11.77 3.26 25.46
CA ILE A 474 10.68 3.23 26.46
C ILE A 474 11.21 2.96 27.88
N ASP A 475 12.15 2.04 28.06
CA ASP A 475 12.62 1.64 29.39
C ASP A 475 14.14 1.41 29.36
N PRO A 476 14.93 2.51 29.31
CA PRO A 476 16.38 2.45 29.28
C PRO A 476 16.96 1.65 30.46
N GLU A 477 16.33 1.78 31.64
CA GLU A 477 16.71 1.07 32.86
C GLU A 477 16.31 -0.42 32.89
N ARG A 478 15.49 -0.87 31.94
CA ARG A 478 15.03 -2.26 31.79
C ARG A 478 14.15 -2.81 32.92
N LYS A 479 13.62 -1.94 33.79
CA LYS A 479 12.87 -2.33 34.99
C LYS A 479 11.36 -2.40 34.77
N LYS A 480 10.78 -1.47 34.00
CA LYS A 480 9.32 -1.26 33.93
C LYS A 480 8.65 -2.05 32.80
N LEU A 481 9.36 -2.29 31.69
CA LEU A 481 8.80 -2.93 30.50
C LEU A 481 8.69 -4.45 30.66
N SER A 482 9.62 -5.09 31.38
CA SER A 482 9.63 -6.56 31.50
C SER A 482 8.37 -7.12 32.20
N PRO A 483 7.90 -6.56 33.33
CA PRO A 483 6.63 -6.97 33.96
C PRO A 483 5.42 -6.79 33.04
N LEU A 484 5.40 -5.70 32.27
CA LEU A 484 4.33 -5.43 31.31
C LEU A 484 4.30 -6.47 30.19
N LEU A 485 5.44 -6.70 29.54
CA LEU A 485 5.52 -7.68 28.46
C LEU A 485 5.07 -9.05 28.96
N LEU A 486 5.39 -9.40 30.21
CA LEU A 486 4.91 -10.63 30.84
C LEU A 486 3.38 -10.65 31.00
N GLN A 487 2.76 -9.54 31.39
CA GLN A 487 1.29 -9.42 31.50
C GLN A 487 0.59 -9.53 30.14
N LEU A 488 1.09 -8.81 29.12
CA LEU A 488 0.56 -8.88 27.76
C LEU A 488 0.75 -10.27 27.15
N LEU A 489 1.90 -10.89 27.39
CA LEU A 489 2.21 -12.24 26.93
C LEU A 489 1.33 -13.29 27.62
N LYS A 490 1.06 -13.16 28.92
CA LYS A 490 0.07 -13.99 29.62
C LYS A 490 -1.31 -13.89 28.95
N ARG A 491 -1.71 -12.68 28.56
CA ARG A 491 -2.98 -12.47 27.85
C ARG A 491 -2.98 -13.09 26.46
N TYR A 492 -1.91 -12.91 25.70
CA TYR A 492 -1.71 -13.56 24.40
C TYR A 492 -1.82 -15.08 24.53
N ILE A 493 -1.10 -15.65 25.50
CA ILE A 493 -1.15 -17.08 25.79
C ILE A 493 -2.56 -17.51 26.14
N ASN A 494 -3.34 -16.73 26.89
CA ASN A 494 -4.73 -17.09 27.23
C ASN A 494 -5.69 -16.99 26.04
N ALA A 495 -5.40 -16.12 25.06
CA ALA A 495 -6.25 -15.89 23.89
C ALA A 495 -6.04 -16.94 22.77
N ILE A 496 -4.86 -17.57 22.70
CA ILE A 496 -4.57 -18.58 21.67
C ILE A 496 -5.12 -19.97 22.03
N SER A 497 -5.46 -20.75 21.00
CA SER A 497 -5.60 -22.19 21.15
C SER A 497 -4.21 -22.83 21.18
N LEU A 498 -3.94 -23.67 22.19
CA LEU A 498 -2.65 -24.37 22.34
C LEU A 498 -2.69 -25.81 21.80
N THR A 499 -3.86 -26.31 21.41
CA THR A 499 -4.00 -27.69 20.92
C THR A 499 -3.48 -27.81 19.50
N ILE A 500 -2.84 -28.95 19.22
CA ILE A 500 -2.45 -29.39 17.88
C ILE A 500 -3.74 -29.64 17.10
N TYR A 501 -4.04 -28.75 16.17
CA TYR A 501 -5.17 -28.88 15.27
C TYR A 501 -4.74 -29.61 14.01
N VAL A 502 -5.31 -30.80 13.77
CA VAL A 502 -5.27 -31.40 12.43
C VAL A 502 -6.35 -30.69 11.63
N ALA A 503 -5.97 -29.81 10.71
CA ALA A 503 -6.91 -29.10 9.85
C ALA A 503 -7.73 -30.07 9.00
N ARG A 504 -8.84 -30.58 9.56
CA ARG A 504 -9.80 -31.44 8.86
C ARG A 504 -10.97 -30.67 8.25
N ALA A 505 -11.14 -29.40 8.58
CA ALA A 505 -12.26 -28.58 8.12
C ALA A 505 -11.79 -27.48 7.16
N GLN A 506 -12.17 -27.63 5.89
CA GLN A 506 -12.39 -26.57 4.89
C GLN A 506 -11.27 -25.52 4.75
N GLY A 507 -10.24 -25.83 3.95
CA GLY A 507 -9.23 -24.86 3.53
C GLY A 507 -7.79 -25.23 3.90
N VAL A 508 -7.45 -26.52 3.86
CA VAL A 508 -6.07 -27.00 4.09
C VAL A 508 -5.15 -26.34 3.08
N ARG A 509 -4.29 -25.44 3.55
CA ARG A 509 -3.10 -25.02 2.80
C ARG A 509 -2.15 -26.22 2.79
N TYR A 510 -2.25 -27.03 1.74
CA TYR A 510 -1.20 -27.99 1.43
C TYR A 510 0.07 -27.20 1.11
N ASN A 511 1.22 -27.65 1.62
CA ASN A 511 2.46 -27.19 1.01
C ASN A 511 2.51 -27.67 -0.45
N TRP A 512 3.43 -27.13 -1.25
CA TRP A 512 3.63 -27.56 -2.65
C TRP A 512 3.82 -29.08 -2.82
N ASN A 513 4.10 -29.82 -1.74
CA ASN A 513 4.31 -31.27 -1.72
C ASN A 513 3.09 -32.06 -1.22
N GLY A 514 1.91 -31.44 -1.06
CA GLY A 514 0.68 -32.13 -0.63
C GLY A 514 0.65 -32.57 0.84
N ALA A 515 1.64 -32.19 1.66
CA ALA A 515 1.66 -32.55 3.08
C ALA A 515 0.82 -31.56 3.90
N PRO A 516 -0.04 -32.02 4.82
CA PRO A 516 -0.75 -31.14 5.73
C PRO A 516 0.24 -30.41 6.63
N VAL A 517 0.16 -29.07 6.64
CA VAL A 517 0.97 -28.24 7.54
C VAL A 517 0.36 -28.32 8.94
N TYR A 518 0.95 -29.15 9.79
CA TYR A 518 0.61 -29.18 11.22
C TYR A 518 1.16 -27.92 11.88
N THR A 519 0.32 -26.92 12.11
CA THR A 519 0.67 -25.82 13.02
C THR A 519 0.77 -26.38 14.43
N LYS A 520 1.81 -26.00 15.17
CA LYS A 520 2.01 -26.39 16.57
C LYS A 520 1.94 -25.14 17.47
N PRO A 521 0.74 -24.59 17.74
CA PRO A 521 0.59 -23.30 18.42
C PRO A 521 1.29 -23.21 19.78
N ALA A 522 1.35 -24.33 20.52
CA ALA A 522 2.08 -24.42 21.76
C ALA A 522 3.59 -24.15 21.60
N ILE A 523 4.21 -24.76 20.59
CA ILE A 523 5.64 -24.56 20.30
C ILE A 523 5.88 -23.15 19.80
N ASP A 524 4.99 -22.60 18.96
CA ASP A 524 5.07 -21.22 18.50
C ASP A 524 4.98 -20.22 19.66
N ALA A 525 4.08 -20.45 20.61
CA ALA A 525 3.92 -19.60 21.79
C ALA A 525 5.14 -19.68 22.73
N LEU A 526 5.68 -20.88 22.96
CA LEU A 526 6.90 -21.07 23.75
C LEU A 526 8.11 -20.43 23.08
N GLY A 527 8.26 -20.62 21.77
CA GLY A 527 9.31 -19.97 20.99
C GLY A 527 9.20 -18.46 21.04
N PHE A 528 7.98 -17.92 20.99
CA PHE A 528 7.76 -16.49 21.15
C PHE A 528 8.17 -15.98 22.55
N CYS A 529 7.86 -16.72 23.63
CA CYS A 529 8.33 -16.37 24.99
C CYS A 529 9.87 -16.32 25.07
N LEU A 530 10.55 -17.32 24.49
CA LEU A 530 12.01 -17.40 24.48
C LEU A 530 12.65 -16.31 23.60
N GLN A 531 12.05 -16.02 22.44
CA GLN A 531 12.49 -14.93 21.55
C GLN A 531 12.46 -13.56 22.27
N LEU A 532 11.45 -13.33 23.10
CA LEU A 532 11.34 -12.10 23.89
C LEU A 532 12.33 -12.04 25.08
N LYS A 533 13.04 -13.14 25.35
CA LYS A 533 13.89 -13.37 26.53
C LYS A 533 13.10 -13.33 27.84
N LEU A 534 11.90 -13.93 27.84
CA LEU A 534 11.01 -14.04 28.99
C LEU A 534 10.64 -15.52 29.27
N PRO A 535 11.60 -16.38 29.61
CA PRO A 535 11.36 -17.81 29.84
C PRO A 535 10.34 -18.09 30.95
N GLN A 536 10.20 -17.18 31.93
CA GLN A 536 9.19 -17.27 32.98
C GLN A 536 7.74 -17.24 32.44
N ALA A 537 7.51 -16.72 31.24
CA ALA A 537 6.19 -16.73 30.61
C ALA A 537 5.78 -18.11 30.11
N CYS A 538 6.75 -19.00 29.82
CA CYS A 538 6.49 -20.38 29.41
C CYS A 538 5.66 -21.15 30.44
N LYS A 539 5.70 -20.74 31.73
CA LYS A 539 4.91 -21.37 32.80
C LYS A 539 3.40 -21.20 32.58
N TYR A 540 2.98 -20.13 31.92
CA TYR A 540 1.57 -19.91 31.58
C TYR A 540 1.14 -20.84 30.43
N VAL A 541 2.02 -21.08 29.45
CA VAL A 541 1.75 -22.04 28.37
C VAL A 541 1.64 -23.45 28.94
N PHE A 542 2.64 -23.89 29.73
CA PHE A 542 2.62 -25.20 30.36
C PHE A 542 1.49 -25.35 31.37
N GLY A 543 1.15 -24.30 32.10
CA GLY A 543 0.00 -24.30 33.01
C GLY A 543 -1.30 -24.66 32.29
N ARG A 544 -1.51 -24.17 31.06
CA ARG A 544 -2.68 -24.53 30.25
C ARG A 544 -2.57 -25.91 29.60
N LEU A 545 -1.38 -26.29 29.12
CA LEU A 545 -1.16 -27.60 28.48
C LEU A 545 -1.24 -28.77 29.47
N LEU A 546 -0.69 -28.62 30.67
CA LEU A 546 -0.58 -29.69 31.66
C LEU A 546 -1.78 -29.75 32.63
N ASN A 547 -2.70 -28.78 32.54
CA ASN A 547 -3.94 -28.74 33.31
C ASN A 547 -5.15 -28.47 32.39
N PRO A 548 -5.41 -29.31 31.38
CA PRO A 548 -6.62 -29.21 30.58
C PRO A 548 -7.85 -29.59 31.42
N SER A 549 -9.06 -29.30 30.92
CA SER A 549 -10.31 -29.74 31.56
C SER A 549 -10.44 -31.26 31.64
N GLN A 550 -9.86 -31.97 30.66
CA GLN A 550 -9.78 -33.43 30.63
C GLN A 550 -8.36 -33.84 30.23
N LEU A 551 -7.64 -34.47 31.17
CA LEU A 551 -6.30 -35.02 30.95
C LEU A 551 -6.42 -36.54 30.77
N ASP A 552 -7.01 -36.95 29.64
CA ASP A 552 -7.26 -38.35 29.31
C ASP A 552 -6.12 -38.98 28.48
N GLU A 553 -6.20 -40.30 28.26
CA GLU A 553 -5.22 -41.05 27.44
C GLU A 553 -5.05 -40.42 26.05
N LYS A 554 -6.16 -39.97 25.45
CA LYS A 554 -6.17 -39.41 24.10
C LYS A 554 -5.43 -38.09 24.05
N TYR A 555 -5.69 -37.16 24.96
CA TYR A 555 -5.00 -35.88 25.05
C TYR A 555 -3.50 -36.08 25.27
N ILE A 556 -3.11 -37.00 26.15
CA ILE A 556 -1.69 -37.26 26.40
C ILE A 556 -1.00 -37.79 25.14
N LYS A 557 -1.62 -38.76 24.44
CA LYS A 557 -1.06 -39.34 23.20
C LYS A 557 -1.03 -38.37 22.03
N GLU A 558 -2.10 -37.62 21.82
CA GLU A 558 -2.27 -36.79 20.62
C GLU A 558 -1.74 -35.36 20.79
N GLN A 559 -1.67 -34.85 22.03
CA GLN A 559 -1.30 -33.46 22.32
C GLN A 559 0.02 -33.35 23.07
N LEU A 560 0.21 -34.07 24.18
CA LEU A 560 1.40 -33.89 25.03
C LEU A 560 2.63 -34.65 24.56
N ALA A 561 2.49 -35.93 24.20
CA ALA A 561 3.62 -36.76 23.78
C ALA A 561 4.31 -36.21 22.50
N PRO A 562 3.59 -35.78 21.45
CA PRO A 562 4.25 -35.22 20.27
C PRO A 562 5.04 -33.93 20.56
N LEU A 563 4.68 -33.19 21.61
CA LEU A 563 5.39 -31.96 21.99
C LEU A 563 6.77 -32.24 22.59
N VAL A 564 7.02 -33.40 23.20
CA VAL A 564 8.30 -33.68 23.88
C VAL A 564 9.53 -33.51 22.98
N PRO A 565 9.61 -34.17 21.80
CA PRO A 565 10.74 -33.96 20.89
C PRO A 565 10.81 -32.52 20.38
N ASP A 566 9.68 -31.86 20.15
CA ASP A 566 9.63 -30.47 19.70
C ASP A 566 10.12 -29.49 20.78
N LEU A 567 9.81 -29.74 22.06
CA LEU A 567 10.27 -28.94 23.19
C LEU A 567 11.79 -29.00 23.31
N ARG A 568 12.38 -30.20 23.17
CA ARG A 568 13.84 -30.36 23.12
C ARG A 568 14.42 -29.57 21.95
N ALA A 569 13.89 -29.76 20.74
CA ALA A 569 14.36 -29.06 19.55
C ALA A 569 14.26 -27.53 19.71
N LEU A 570 13.19 -27.04 20.34
CA LEU A 570 12.99 -25.63 20.63
C LEU A 570 14.04 -25.09 21.62
N LEU A 571 14.33 -25.81 22.70
CA LEU A 571 15.34 -25.40 23.68
C LEU A 571 16.74 -25.37 23.07
N VAL A 572 17.09 -26.38 22.27
CA VAL A 572 18.34 -26.40 21.50
C VAL A 572 18.41 -25.20 20.56
N LYS A 573 17.35 -24.92 19.79
CA LYS A 573 17.28 -23.77 18.89
C LYS A 573 17.52 -22.43 19.59
N HIS A 574 17.08 -22.29 20.84
CA HIS A 574 17.24 -21.06 21.63
C HIS A 574 18.43 -21.10 22.61
N ASN A 575 19.33 -22.09 22.49
CA ASN A 575 20.48 -22.30 23.36
C ASN A 575 20.11 -22.29 24.86
N GLN A 576 19.00 -22.93 25.21
CA GLN A 576 18.54 -23.08 26.59
C GLN A 576 18.83 -24.49 27.09
N PRO A 577 19.25 -24.67 28.36
CA PRO A 577 19.47 -26.00 28.91
C PRO A 577 18.14 -26.74 29.11
N LEU A 578 18.14 -28.07 28.93
CA LEU A 578 16.95 -28.91 29.14
C LEU A 578 16.48 -28.93 30.61
N THR A 579 17.36 -28.57 31.54
CA THR A 579 17.08 -28.40 32.97
C THR A 579 16.43 -27.05 33.31
N LEU A 580 16.24 -26.16 32.33
CA LEU A 580 15.61 -24.86 32.55
C LEU A 580 14.15 -25.03 33.00
N GLU A 581 13.79 -24.47 34.15
CA GLU A 581 12.39 -24.34 34.54
C GLU A 581 11.70 -23.26 33.70
N PRO A 582 10.47 -23.48 33.22
CA PRO A 582 9.52 -24.55 33.57
C PRO A 582 9.55 -25.81 32.67
N PHE A 583 10.54 -25.94 31.77
CA PHE A 583 10.58 -27.04 30.79
C PHE A 583 10.93 -28.38 31.43
N ALA A 584 11.86 -28.40 32.38
CA ALA A 584 12.20 -29.61 33.14
C ALA A 584 10.96 -30.20 33.85
N THR A 585 10.19 -29.35 34.54
CA THR A 585 8.89 -29.73 35.13
C THR A 585 7.90 -30.24 34.07
N ALA A 586 7.86 -29.63 32.88
CA ALA A 586 6.97 -30.07 31.81
C ALA A 586 7.33 -31.46 31.28
N PHE A 587 8.61 -31.72 30.98
CA PHE A 587 9.10 -33.05 30.57
C PHE A 587 8.73 -34.11 31.61
N ARG A 588 9.03 -33.82 32.88
CA ARG A 588 8.71 -34.69 34.01
C ARG A 588 7.23 -35.01 34.10
N ARG A 589 6.37 -33.99 34.03
CA ARG A 589 4.92 -34.15 34.17
C ARG A 589 4.31 -34.90 32.98
N ILE A 590 4.75 -34.63 31.75
CA ILE A 590 4.30 -35.37 30.57
C ILE A 590 4.65 -36.86 30.70
N MET A 591 5.88 -37.18 31.10
CA MET A 591 6.31 -38.57 31.30
C MET A 591 5.57 -39.27 32.43
N LEU A 592 5.30 -38.59 33.55
CA LEU A 592 4.47 -39.13 34.62
C LEU A 592 3.04 -39.42 34.15
N CYS A 593 2.41 -38.48 33.43
CA CYS A 593 1.08 -38.69 32.86
C CYS A 593 1.07 -39.86 31.86
N TRP A 594 2.13 -40.03 31.06
CA TRP A 594 2.27 -41.17 30.17
C TRP A 594 2.26 -42.49 30.94
N VAL A 595 3.13 -42.63 31.94
CA VAL A 595 3.25 -43.85 32.74
C VAL A 595 1.98 -44.14 33.53
N GLN A 596 1.36 -43.13 34.13
CA GLN A 596 0.20 -43.31 35.02
C GLN A 596 -1.12 -43.51 34.25
N THR A 597 -1.35 -42.74 33.19
CA THR A 597 -2.65 -42.68 32.50
C THR A 597 -2.64 -43.44 31.18
N VAL A 598 -1.54 -43.40 30.43
CA VAL A 598 -1.47 -43.98 29.08
C VAL A 598 -1.07 -45.45 29.13
N MET A 599 -0.07 -45.80 29.95
CA MET A 599 0.35 -47.18 30.14
C MET A 599 -0.55 -47.90 31.15
N GLY A 600 -0.80 -47.28 32.30
CA GLY A 600 -1.50 -47.93 33.41
C GLY A 600 -0.68 -49.08 34.03
N PRO A 601 -1.28 -49.83 34.97
CA PRO A 601 -0.61 -50.95 35.62
C PRO A 601 -0.27 -52.05 34.60
N ARG A 602 0.87 -52.71 34.79
CA ARG A 602 1.26 -53.84 33.95
C ARG A 602 0.22 -54.95 34.07
N PRO A 603 -0.40 -55.39 32.96
CA PRO A 603 -1.38 -56.47 33.00
C PRO A 603 -0.70 -57.78 33.41
N HIS A 604 -1.45 -58.64 34.10
CA HIS A 604 -0.94 -59.95 34.51
C HIS A 604 -0.54 -60.74 33.26
N ASN A 605 0.69 -61.27 33.23
CA ASN A 605 1.22 -61.98 32.09
C ASN A 605 0.65 -63.42 32.01
N ALA A 606 -0.64 -63.54 31.66
CA ALA A 606 -1.31 -64.81 31.42
C ALA A 606 -1.06 -65.37 30.00
N VAL A 607 -0.11 -64.80 29.25
CA VAL A 607 0.07 -65.07 27.80
C VAL A 607 0.87 -66.35 27.54
N ALA A 608 1.74 -66.76 28.48
CA ALA A 608 2.66 -67.88 28.29
C ALA A 608 2.00 -69.22 27.91
N PRO A 609 0.86 -69.64 28.51
CA PRO A 609 0.18 -70.87 28.12
C PRO A 609 -0.35 -70.82 26.68
N PHE A 610 -0.84 -69.66 26.24
CA PHE A 610 -1.43 -69.49 24.91
C PHE A 610 -0.39 -69.40 23.79
N MET A 611 0.79 -68.89 24.10
CA MET A 611 1.89 -68.80 23.12
C MET A 611 2.37 -70.17 22.67
N ARG A 612 2.27 -71.20 23.52
CA ARG A 612 2.64 -72.57 23.17
C ARG A 612 1.85 -73.10 21.96
N ASP A 613 0.53 -72.89 21.98
CA ASP A 613 -0.36 -73.34 20.90
C ASP A 613 -0.09 -72.56 19.61
N LEU A 614 0.17 -71.25 19.73
CA LEU A 614 0.54 -70.41 18.58
C LEU A 614 1.93 -70.75 18.01
N THR A 615 2.88 -71.20 18.82
CA THR A 615 4.19 -71.66 18.33
C THR A 615 4.13 -72.98 17.57
N ALA A 616 3.12 -73.81 17.84
CA ALA A 616 2.84 -75.03 17.08
C ALA A 616 2.17 -74.77 15.72
N TRP A 617 1.79 -73.52 15.42
CA TRP A 617 1.28 -73.12 14.12
C TRP A 617 2.45 -72.96 13.13
N PHE A 618 2.68 -73.95 12.26
CA PHE A 618 3.84 -73.95 11.32
C PHE A 618 3.55 -73.48 9.88
N CYS A 619 2.29 -73.23 9.50
CA CYS A 619 1.97 -72.80 8.14
C CYS A 619 2.67 -71.49 7.75
N GLY A 620 3.40 -71.49 6.62
CA GLY A 620 4.16 -70.35 6.12
C GLY A 620 3.44 -69.46 5.11
N CYS A 621 2.14 -69.71 4.83
CA CYS A 621 1.43 -68.90 3.84
C CYS A 621 1.28 -67.44 4.31
N HIS A 622 1.23 -66.50 3.36
CA HIS A 622 1.18 -65.06 3.67
C HIS A 622 0.01 -64.70 4.61
N GLY A 623 -1.16 -65.33 4.43
CA GLY A 623 -2.31 -65.14 5.31
C GLY A 623 -2.04 -65.60 6.74
N CYS A 624 -1.53 -66.82 6.95
CA CYS A 624 -1.21 -67.35 8.27
C CYS A 624 -0.11 -66.55 8.96
N SER A 625 0.92 -66.12 8.22
CA SER A 625 1.99 -65.25 8.75
C SER A 625 1.44 -63.91 9.22
N ARG A 626 0.57 -63.28 8.42
CA ARG A 626 -0.09 -62.01 8.78
C ARG A 626 -0.96 -62.15 10.03
N VAL A 627 -1.74 -63.22 10.14
CA VAL A 627 -2.59 -63.50 11.32
C VAL A 627 -1.73 -63.82 12.55
N ARG A 628 -0.68 -64.65 12.43
CA ARG A 628 0.22 -64.98 13.54
C ARG A 628 0.95 -63.73 14.04
N THR A 629 1.48 -62.92 13.14
CA THR A 629 2.13 -61.63 13.47
C THR A 629 1.15 -60.70 14.15
N PHE A 630 -0.10 -60.65 13.68
CA PHE A 630 -1.15 -59.90 14.34
C PHE A 630 -1.36 -60.41 15.76
N LEU A 631 -1.63 -61.71 15.97
CA LEU A 631 -1.91 -62.32 17.28
C LEU A 631 -0.76 -62.10 18.29
N VAL A 632 0.49 -62.26 17.85
CA VAL A 632 1.68 -62.21 18.72
C VAL A 632 2.19 -60.79 18.96
N ALA A 633 2.30 -59.95 17.92
CA ALA A 633 3.10 -58.73 17.98
C ALA A 633 2.30 -57.42 17.91
N ARG A 634 1.09 -57.42 17.33
CA ARG A 634 0.33 -56.17 17.11
C ARG A 634 -0.58 -55.83 18.31
N PRO A 635 -0.67 -54.56 18.72
CA PRO A 635 -1.53 -54.13 19.83
C PRO A 635 -3.01 -54.01 19.43
N ALA A 636 -3.33 -54.11 18.13
CA ALA A 636 -4.69 -53.96 17.63
C ALA A 636 -5.59 -55.11 18.11
N GLU A 637 -6.83 -54.77 18.47
CA GLU A 637 -7.84 -55.72 18.94
C GLU A 637 -8.36 -56.61 17.80
N SER A 638 -8.45 -56.07 16.58
CA SER A 638 -8.93 -56.79 15.41
C SER A 638 -8.05 -56.61 14.18
N LEU A 639 -8.00 -57.64 13.34
CA LEU A 639 -7.37 -57.66 12.03
C LEU A 639 -8.43 -57.90 10.97
N HIS A 640 -8.55 -56.95 10.05
CA HIS A 640 -9.46 -57.03 8.92
C HIS A 640 -8.68 -57.49 7.67
N MET A 641 -9.21 -58.50 6.99
CA MET A 641 -8.65 -59.07 5.78
C MET A 641 -9.74 -59.16 4.71
N ASP A 642 -9.96 -58.06 4.01
CA ASP A 642 -10.97 -57.98 2.95
C ASP A 642 -10.56 -58.73 1.69
N ARG A 643 -11.55 -59.32 1.00
CA ARG A 643 -11.41 -59.93 -0.33
C ARG A 643 -10.30 -60.97 -0.48
N ILE A 644 -10.00 -61.72 0.57
CA ILE A 644 -8.97 -62.78 0.54
C ILE A 644 -9.40 -64.05 -0.21
N GLY A 645 -10.70 -64.18 -0.52
CA GLY A 645 -11.26 -65.31 -1.24
C GLY A 645 -11.60 -66.51 -0.34
N ALA A 646 -12.56 -67.32 -0.79
CA ALA A 646 -13.07 -68.45 -0.01
C ALA A 646 -12.01 -69.52 0.35
N PRO A 647 -11.07 -69.90 -0.54
CA PRO A 647 -10.04 -70.90 -0.20
C PRO A 647 -9.12 -70.43 0.94
N LEU A 648 -8.58 -69.22 0.84
CA LEU A 648 -7.69 -68.66 1.86
C LEU A 648 -8.44 -68.38 3.17
N ARG A 649 -9.68 -67.90 3.11
CA ARG A 649 -10.54 -67.77 4.30
C ARG A 649 -10.69 -69.10 5.02
N LYS A 650 -11.19 -70.15 4.35
CA LYS A 650 -11.39 -71.48 4.96
C LYS A 650 -10.09 -72.04 5.54
N HIS A 651 -8.97 -71.83 4.86
CA HIS A 651 -7.65 -72.19 5.35
C HIS A 651 -7.31 -71.49 6.68
N LEU A 652 -7.48 -70.17 6.76
CA LEU A 652 -7.24 -69.41 8.00
C LEU A 652 -8.17 -69.82 9.13
N GLU A 653 -9.45 -70.07 8.85
CA GLU A 653 -10.42 -70.53 9.84
C GLU A 653 -10.02 -71.87 10.47
N GLY A 654 -9.54 -72.82 9.66
CA GLY A 654 -9.08 -74.12 10.16
C GLY A 654 -7.91 -73.97 11.14
N TYR A 655 -6.90 -73.18 10.78
CA TYR A 655 -5.76 -72.92 11.66
C TYR A 655 -6.13 -72.09 12.90
N LEU A 656 -7.01 -71.10 12.76
CA LEU A 656 -7.50 -70.31 13.89
C LEU A 656 -8.28 -71.18 14.88
N ALA A 657 -9.15 -72.06 14.38
CA ALA A 657 -9.88 -73.00 15.23
C ALA A 657 -8.95 -73.98 15.94
N GLN A 658 -7.91 -74.47 15.26
CA GLN A 658 -6.97 -75.44 15.80
C GLN A 658 -5.99 -74.84 16.81
N PHE A 659 -5.40 -73.67 16.52
CA PHE A 659 -4.25 -73.14 17.28
C PHE A 659 -4.57 -71.86 18.07
N ALA A 660 -5.67 -71.17 17.76
CA ALA A 660 -5.95 -69.84 18.32
C ALA A 660 -7.36 -69.70 18.92
N SER A 661 -8.15 -70.77 19.00
CA SER A 661 -9.55 -70.72 19.46
C SER A 661 -9.72 -70.19 20.88
N ARG A 662 -8.71 -70.35 21.74
CA ARG A 662 -8.71 -69.85 23.12
C ARG A 662 -8.37 -68.35 23.23
N VAL A 663 -7.82 -67.77 22.16
CA VAL A 663 -7.22 -66.43 22.20
C VAL A 663 -7.66 -65.49 21.09
N ALA A 664 -8.41 -65.99 20.12
CA ALA A 664 -9.01 -65.18 19.08
C ALA A 664 -10.34 -65.79 18.63
N THR A 665 -11.28 -64.91 18.32
CA THR A 665 -12.49 -65.25 17.57
C THR A 665 -12.32 -64.76 16.14
N PHE A 666 -13.10 -65.31 15.21
CA PHE A 666 -13.08 -64.87 13.83
C PHE A 666 -14.49 -64.85 13.24
N GLN A 667 -14.70 -63.90 12.33
CA GLN A 667 -15.97 -63.72 11.63
C GLN A 667 -15.73 -63.53 10.14
N MET A 668 -16.50 -64.22 9.31
CA MET A 668 -16.48 -64.04 7.87
C MET A 668 -17.02 -62.65 7.50
N ILE A 669 -16.30 -61.92 6.67
CA ILE A 669 -16.80 -60.72 6.00
C ILE A 669 -17.55 -61.16 4.75
N LYS A 670 -18.87 -60.93 4.73
CA LYS A 670 -19.79 -61.36 3.65
C LYS A 670 -19.68 -60.46 2.42
N THR A 671 -18.49 -60.38 1.84
CA THR A 671 -18.22 -59.71 0.56
C THR A 671 -17.85 -60.74 -0.52
N THR A 672 -17.87 -60.33 -1.78
CA THR A 672 -17.39 -61.14 -2.90
C THR A 672 -16.23 -60.40 -3.55
N PRO A 673 -14.99 -60.91 -3.49
CA PRO A 673 -14.52 -62.11 -2.78
C PRO A 673 -14.68 -62.02 -1.24
N GLN A 674 -14.83 -63.18 -0.56
CA GLN A 674 -15.02 -63.26 0.89
C GLN A 674 -13.80 -62.73 1.67
N GLY A 675 -14.05 -62.12 2.83
CA GLY A 675 -13.03 -61.66 3.78
C GLY A 675 -13.08 -62.35 5.14
N LEU A 676 -12.17 -61.98 6.04
CA LEU A 676 -12.10 -62.49 7.41
C LEU A 676 -11.72 -61.36 8.38
N THR A 677 -12.47 -61.25 9.48
CA THR A 677 -12.10 -60.42 10.65
C THR A 677 -11.66 -61.33 11.77
N VAL A 678 -10.46 -61.13 12.30
CA VAL A 678 -9.93 -61.86 13.46
C VAL A 678 -9.88 -60.91 14.65
N THR A 679 -10.53 -61.25 15.76
CA THR A 679 -10.61 -60.45 16.97
C THR A 679 -9.90 -61.17 18.12
N LYS A 680 -8.94 -60.50 18.76
CA LYS A 680 -8.17 -61.07 19.88
C LYS A 680 -9.00 -61.08 21.17
N ALA A 681 -8.75 -62.07 22.01
CA ALA A 681 -9.17 -62.04 23.39
C ALA A 681 -8.44 -60.93 24.16
N LYS A 682 -9.14 -60.25 25.07
CA LYS A 682 -8.59 -59.17 25.90
C LYS A 682 -7.30 -59.58 26.64
N ALA A 683 -7.21 -60.84 27.06
CA ALA A 683 -6.03 -61.42 27.70
C ALA A 683 -4.74 -61.37 26.85
N LEU A 684 -4.85 -61.33 25.51
CA LEU A 684 -3.72 -61.06 24.61
C LEU A 684 -3.58 -59.58 24.24
N VAL A 685 -4.71 -58.87 24.11
CA VAL A 685 -4.71 -57.45 23.71
C VAL A 685 -4.04 -56.58 24.76
N GLU A 686 -4.37 -56.76 26.04
CA GLU A 686 -3.87 -55.87 27.11
C GLU A 686 -2.35 -55.93 27.27
N PRO A 687 -1.69 -57.11 27.37
CA PRO A 687 -0.23 -57.18 27.43
C PRO A 687 0.45 -56.67 26.16
N ALA A 688 -0.10 -56.97 24.98
CA ALA A 688 0.45 -56.48 23.71
C ALA A 688 0.32 -54.96 23.57
N ARG A 689 -0.83 -54.39 23.95
CA ARG A 689 -1.07 -52.94 23.99
C ARG A 689 -0.16 -52.28 25.00
N TRP A 690 -0.01 -52.86 26.20
CA TRP A 690 0.89 -52.35 27.23
C TRP A 690 2.34 -52.34 26.75
N ALA A 691 2.84 -53.45 26.18
CA ALA A 691 4.20 -53.53 25.64
C ALA A 691 4.44 -52.56 24.48
N TYR A 692 3.45 -52.37 23.61
CA TYR A 692 3.52 -51.38 22.54
C TYR A 692 3.61 -49.95 23.09
N VAL A 693 2.72 -49.58 24.02
CA VAL A 693 2.72 -48.25 24.65
C VAL A 693 3.97 -48.03 25.50
N GLN A 694 4.51 -49.07 26.15
CA GLN A 694 5.81 -49.05 26.82
C GLN A 694 6.93 -48.70 25.83
N GLY A 695 6.95 -49.37 24.67
CA GLY A 695 7.93 -49.09 23.61
C GLY A 695 7.86 -47.64 23.12
N GLU A 696 6.65 -47.12 22.90
CA GLU A 696 6.45 -45.71 22.56
C GLU A 696 6.87 -44.76 23.70
N GLY A 697 6.61 -45.13 24.96
CA GLY A 697 7.06 -44.39 26.14
C GLY A 697 8.58 -44.33 26.29
N LYS A 698 9.29 -45.43 25.97
CA LYS A 698 10.76 -45.46 25.94
C LYS A 698 11.30 -44.57 24.83
N LYS A 699 10.77 -44.67 23.60
CA LYS A 699 11.14 -43.76 22.50
C LYS A 699 10.89 -42.29 22.88
N LEU A 700 9.80 -42.02 23.58
CA LEU A 700 9.47 -40.67 24.06
C LEU A 700 10.50 -40.19 25.09
N LEU A 701 10.90 -41.04 26.04
CA LEU A 701 11.97 -40.75 27.00
C LEU A 701 13.32 -40.48 26.29
N ASP A 702 13.70 -41.34 25.36
CA ASP A 702 14.95 -41.21 24.57
C ASP A 702 14.95 -39.92 23.73
N SER A 703 13.75 -39.46 23.32
CA SER A 703 13.60 -38.19 22.62
C SER A 703 13.97 -36.98 23.49
N ILE A 704 13.92 -37.09 24.83
CA ILE A 704 14.39 -36.05 25.76
C ILE A 704 15.91 -36.06 25.84
N SER A 705 16.52 -37.21 26.12
CA SER A 705 17.98 -37.40 26.16
C SER A 705 18.29 -38.89 26.04
N ALA A 706 19.34 -39.23 25.30
CA ALA A 706 19.88 -40.60 25.24
C ALA A 706 20.80 -40.91 26.43
N ASP A 707 21.32 -39.88 27.10
CA ASP A 707 22.16 -40.04 28.27
C ASP A 707 21.31 -40.12 29.55
N ALA A 708 21.53 -41.19 30.33
CA ALA A 708 20.86 -41.45 31.59
C ALA A 708 21.14 -40.38 32.66
N THR A 709 22.35 -39.81 32.69
CA THR A 709 22.68 -38.77 33.69
C THR A 709 21.99 -37.45 33.35
N GLY A 710 21.92 -37.11 32.06
CA GLY A 710 21.10 -36.01 31.54
C GLY A 710 19.60 -36.20 31.84
N LEU A 711 19.06 -37.40 31.62
CA LEU A 711 17.67 -37.72 31.95
C LEU A 711 17.36 -37.55 33.44
N GLN A 712 18.24 -38.03 34.33
CA GLN A 712 18.08 -37.85 35.77
C GLN A 712 18.10 -36.37 36.16
N SER A 713 18.98 -35.57 35.54
CA SER A 713 19.07 -34.12 35.79
C SER A 713 17.81 -33.37 35.33
N ILE A 714 17.21 -33.76 34.20
CA ILE A 714 16.00 -33.12 33.65
C ILE A 714 14.74 -33.56 34.42
N LEU A 715 14.59 -34.86 34.65
CA LEU A 715 13.41 -35.44 35.31
C LEU A 715 13.46 -35.31 36.83
N GLY A 716 14.63 -35.00 37.40
CA GLY A 716 14.82 -34.74 38.82
C GLY A 716 14.35 -35.91 39.70
N PRO A 717 13.63 -35.66 40.81
CA PRO A 717 13.26 -36.69 41.78
C PRO A 717 12.31 -37.75 41.23
N ASP A 718 11.54 -37.45 40.18
CA ASP A 718 10.60 -38.41 39.58
C ASP A 718 11.26 -39.35 38.55
N HIS A 719 12.56 -39.19 38.25
CA HIS A 719 13.28 -40.05 37.31
C HIS A 719 13.09 -41.54 37.64
N ALA A 720 13.40 -41.94 38.88
CA ALA A 720 13.28 -43.33 39.32
C ALA A 720 11.84 -43.85 39.20
N LYS A 721 10.85 -43.00 39.49
CA LYS A 721 9.42 -43.33 39.40
C LYS A 721 8.97 -43.57 37.96
N ILE A 722 9.44 -42.72 37.04
CA ILE A 722 9.16 -42.84 35.59
C ILE A 722 9.80 -44.12 35.05
N ILE A 723 11.07 -44.39 35.36
CA ILE A 723 11.77 -45.61 34.92
C ILE A 723 11.09 -46.86 35.47
N ALA A 724 10.80 -46.90 36.77
CA ALA A 724 10.13 -48.04 37.39
C ALA A 724 8.75 -48.31 36.77
N GLY A 725 7.97 -47.27 36.50
CA GLY A 725 6.67 -47.43 35.82
C GLY A 725 6.79 -47.81 34.34
N LEU A 726 7.82 -47.33 33.62
CA LEU A 726 8.13 -47.81 32.28
C LEU A 726 8.56 -49.29 32.29
N GLU A 727 9.17 -49.79 33.35
CA GLU A 727 9.51 -51.21 33.53
C GLU A 727 8.30 -52.06 33.98
N GLY A 728 7.18 -51.41 34.30
CA GLY A 728 5.94 -52.05 34.74
C GLY A 728 5.91 -52.41 36.20
N HIS A 729 6.80 -51.83 37.01
CA HIS A 729 6.65 -51.84 38.46
C HIS A 729 5.47 -50.96 38.85
N ALA A 730 4.69 -51.39 39.85
CA ALA A 730 3.59 -50.58 40.37
C ALA A 730 4.17 -49.25 40.88
N VAL A 731 3.75 -48.15 40.25
CA VAL A 731 4.05 -46.82 40.74
C VAL A 731 3.25 -46.65 42.03
N THR A 732 3.85 -47.03 43.16
CA THR A 732 3.25 -46.81 44.48
C THR A 732 3.01 -45.31 44.58
N ALA A 733 1.75 -44.93 44.74
CA ALA A 733 1.40 -43.58 45.11
C ALA A 733 2.01 -43.38 46.50
N THR A 734 3.24 -42.85 46.54
CA THR A 734 3.82 -42.34 47.78
C THR A 734 2.88 -41.23 48.21
N THR A 735 1.98 -41.55 49.12
CA THR A 735 1.22 -40.57 49.88
C THR A 735 2.26 -39.75 50.60
N SER A 736 2.64 -38.62 49.99
CA SER A 736 3.47 -37.62 50.62
C SER A 736 2.74 -37.14 51.86
N SER A 737 3.02 -37.77 53.00
CA SER A 737 2.71 -37.23 54.31
C SER A 737 3.45 -35.91 54.41
N SER A 738 2.73 -34.79 54.26
CA SER A 738 3.28 -33.48 54.53
C SER A 738 3.60 -33.41 56.03
N ALA A 739 4.86 -33.67 56.37
CA ALA A 739 5.36 -33.37 57.70
C ALA A 739 5.34 -31.84 57.90
N GLY A 740 4.61 -31.40 58.92
CA GLY A 740 4.87 -30.17 59.67
C GLY A 740 4.76 -28.84 58.92
N HIS A 741 3.53 -28.33 58.74
CA HIS A 741 3.30 -26.90 58.95
C HIS A 741 2.53 -26.75 60.26
N THR A 742 3.25 -26.36 61.30
CA THR A 742 2.73 -25.87 62.57
C THR A 742 1.74 -24.74 62.29
N ARG A 743 0.45 -25.05 62.42
CA ARG A 743 -0.61 -24.05 62.57
C ARG A 743 -0.42 -23.38 63.93
N THR A 744 0.20 -22.20 63.94
CA THR A 744 0.04 -21.23 65.03
C THR A 744 -1.40 -20.72 65.00
N ASN A 745 -2.16 -21.09 66.04
CA ASN A 745 -3.47 -20.51 66.35
C ASN A 745 -3.30 -19.02 66.67
N ALA A 746 -4.05 -18.16 65.98
CA ALA A 746 -4.34 -16.79 66.39
C ALA A 746 -5.87 -16.61 66.43
N PRO A 747 -6.41 -15.89 67.42
CA PRO A 747 -7.83 -15.95 67.79
C PRO A 747 -8.72 -15.07 66.89
N ALA A 748 -9.96 -15.52 66.73
CA ALA A 748 -11.03 -14.81 66.05
C ALA A 748 -11.42 -13.51 66.77
N PRO A 749 -11.69 -12.40 66.05
CA PRO A 749 -12.41 -11.29 66.62
C PRO A 749 -13.92 -11.50 66.50
N ARG A 750 -14.59 -11.14 67.60
CA ARG A 750 -16.03 -11.09 67.82
C ARG A 750 -16.79 -10.27 66.78
N ALA A 751 -18.02 -10.71 66.55
CA ALA A 751 -19.08 -9.96 65.90
C ALA A 751 -19.50 -8.71 66.69
N SER A 752 -19.85 -7.65 65.96
CA SER A 752 -20.91 -6.68 66.29
C SER A 752 -21.23 -5.86 65.05
N GLY A 753 -22.51 -5.72 64.68
CA GLY A 753 -22.95 -4.69 63.73
C GLY A 753 -24.16 -5.03 62.87
N SER A 754 -25.33 -4.95 63.48
CA SER A 754 -26.67 -4.90 62.87
C SER A 754 -26.79 -3.82 61.77
N GLY A 755 -27.54 -4.11 60.71
CA GLY A 755 -27.98 -3.12 59.71
C GLY A 755 -28.95 -3.72 58.68
N SER A 756 -30.20 -3.29 58.77
CA SER A 756 -31.43 -3.86 58.23
C SER A 756 -31.75 -3.52 56.76
N SER A 757 -32.73 -4.27 56.20
CA SER A 757 -33.68 -3.91 55.12
C SER A 757 -33.32 -4.34 53.67
N PRO A 758 -34.30 -4.40 52.74
CA PRO A 758 -35.24 -5.52 52.60
C PRO A 758 -35.22 -6.14 51.19
N ALA A 759 -35.84 -7.32 51.06
CA ALA A 759 -35.95 -8.10 49.83
C ALA A 759 -36.79 -7.42 48.72
N PRO A 760 -36.46 -7.63 47.43
CA PRO A 760 -37.42 -7.46 46.34
C PRO A 760 -38.00 -8.79 45.84
N ALA A 761 -39.28 -8.72 45.53
CA ALA A 761 -40.17 -9.75 44.99
C ALA A 761 -39.79 -10.24 43.58
N PRO A 762 -40.31 -11.39 43.12
CA PRO A 762 -40.02 -11.92 41.79
C PRO A 762 -40.82 -11.20 40.69
N ALA A 763 -40.11 -10.66 39.69
CA ALA A 763 -40.72 -10.01 38.54
C ALA A 763 -41.26 -11.04 37.51
N GLN A 764 -42.51 -10.81 37.14
CA GLN A 764 -43.29 -11.54 36.14
C GLN A 764 -42.76 -11.33 34.72
N ARG A 765 -42.86 -12.39 33.90
CA ARG A 765 -42.70 -12.36 32.43
C ARG A 765 -43.83 -11.56 31.78
N PRO A 766 -43.56 -10.66 30.82
CA PRO A 766 -44.59 -10.17 29.92
C PRO A 766 -44.69 -11.04 28.66
N GLY A 767 -45.95 -11.20 28.24
CA GLY A 767 -46.40 -12.06 27.16
C GLY A 767 -46.02 -11.59 25.76
N ARG A 768 -46.16 -12.54 24.85
CA ARG A 768 -45.86 -12.46 23.42
C ARG A 768 -47.18 -12.22 22.68
N VAL A 769 -47.30 -11.09 22.00
CA VAL A 769 -48.39 -10.77 21.06
C VAL A 769 -47.88 -10.99 19.63
N PRO A 770 -48.68 -11.59 18.71
CA PRO A 770 -48.28 -11.82 17.33
C PRO A 770 -48.63 -10.63 16.43
N ALA A 771 -47.69 -10.23 15.56
CA ALA A 771 -47.94 -9.30 14.48
C ALA A 771 -47.97 -10.04 13.14
N ALA A 772 -49.03 -9.80 12.39
CA ALA A 772 -49.29 -10.29 11.05
C ALA A 772 -48.33 -9.66 10.02
N VAL A 773 -47.96 -10.43 8.99
CA VAL A 773 -47.28 -9.95 7.78
C VAL A 773 -48.10 -10.41 6.57
N PRO A 774 -48.38 -9.55 5.58
CA PRO A 774 -49.17 -9.92 4.42
C PRO A 774 -48.33 -10.60 3.34
N HIS A 775 -48.99 -11.53 2.65
CA HIS A 775 -48.56 -12.21 1.43
C HIS A 775 -48.26 -11.23 0.28
N VAL A 776 -47.11 -11.39 -0.37
CA VAL A 776 -46.93 -10.96 -1.76
C VAL A 776 -46.42 -12.13 -2.62
N ARG A 777 -47.29 -12.46 -3.57
CA ARG A 777 -47.21 -13.23 -4.82
C ARG A 777 -45.84 -13.70 -5.33
N ALA A 778 -45.82 -14.99 -5.67
CA ALA A 778 -44.90 -15.64 -6.58
C ALA A 778 -45.11 -15.17 -8.04
N VAL A 779 -44.01 -15.03 -8.79
CA VAL A 779 -43.98 -15.01 -10.26
C VAL A 779 -42.86 -15.93 -10.74
N ALA A 780 -43.16 -16.58 -11.87
CA ALA A 780 -42.57 -17.77 -12.46
C ALA A 780 -41.08 -17.70 -12.80
N THR A 781 -40.46 -18.89 -12.71
CA THR A 781 -39.24 -19.31 -13.37
C THR A 781 -39.49 -19.57 -14.87
N ALA A 782 -38.67 -18.99 -15.74
CA ALA A 782 -38.46 -19.45 -17.11
C ALA A 782 -36.97 -19.35 -17.49
N ALA A 783 -36.58 -20.23 -18.40
CA ALA A 783 -35.24 -20.78 -18.61
C ALA A 783 -34.33 -19.99 -19.58
N SER A 784 -33.11 -20.55 -19.75
CA SER A 784 -32.12 -20.30 -20.81
C SER A 784 -31.14 -19.15 -20.49
N GLY A 785 -29.83 -19.24 -20.68
CA GLY A 785 -28.95 -20.18 -21.34
C GLY A 785 -27.62 -19.46 -21.63
N VAL A 786 -26.59 -20.25 -21.93
CA VAL A 786 -25.29 -19.84 -22.53
C VAL A 786 -24.21 -19.31 -21.58
N SER A 787 -23.29 -20.23 -21.30
CA SER A 787 -21.93 -20.02 -20.80
C SER A 787 -21.06 -19.40 -21.90
N SER A 788 -20.35 -18.31 -21.59
CA SER A 788 -19.17 -17.88 -22.36
C SER A 788 -18.03 -17.60 -21.39
N SER A 789 -16.96 -18.37 -21.54
CA SER A 789 -15.69 -18.25 -20.85
C SER A 789 -14.94 -16.99 -21.31
N LYS A 790 -14.63 -16.07 -20.38
CA LYS A 790 -13.61 -15.03 -20.59
C LYS A 790 -12.41 -15.29 -19.69
N ARG A 791 -11.26 -15.55 -20.31
CA ARG A 791 -9.93 -15.54 -19.72
C ARG A 791 -9.52 -14.08 -19.39
N PRO A 792 -8.65 -13.87 -18.39
CA PRO A 792 -8.14 -12.54 -18.06
C PRO A 792 -7.08 -12.11 -19.09
N ALA A 793 -7.11 -10.82 -19.44
CA ALA A 793 -6.04 -10.15 -20.16
C ALA A 793 -4.99 -9.70 -19.13
N ASP A 794 -3.75 -10.16 -19.33
CA ASP A 794 -2.55 -9.62 -18.69
C ASP A 794 -2.11 -8.40 -19.51
N ASP A 795 -2.13 -7.22 -18.89
CA ASP A 795 -1.46 -6.01 -19.37
C ASP A 795 -0.10 -5.93 -18.68
N ASP A 796 0.96 -6.28 -19.41
CA ASP A 796 2.34 -5.92 -19.07
C ASP A 796 3.22 -6.16 -20.31
N MET A 797 3.51 -5.12 -21.11
CA MET A 797 4.78 -5.05 -21.84
C MET A 797 5.20 -3.60 -22.12
N ALA A 798 6.44 -3.35 -21.71
CA ALA A 798 7.13 -2.08 -21.68
C ALA A 798 7.56 -1.56 -23.05
N HIS A 799 7.75 -0.23 -23.10
CA HIS A 799 8.48 0.51 -24.11
C HIS A 799 9.77 -0.17 -24.57
N ALA A 800 9.86 -0.52 -25.85
CA ALA A 800 11.11 -0.79 -26.55
C ALA A 800 11.46 0.39 -27.46
N GLN A 801 12.62 1.00 -27.20
CA GLN A 801 13.21 2.07 -27.99
C GLN A 801 13.73 1.51 -29.34
N SER A 802 13.26 2.04 -30.46
CA SER A 802 13.79 1.69 -31.78
C SER A 802 15.13 2.38 -32.02
N LYS A 803 16.17 1.58 -32.32
CA LYS A 803 17.49 2.07 -32.75
C LYS A 803 17.49 2.21 -34.27
N ARG A 804 17.46 3.45 -34.76
CA ARG A 804 17.73 3.81 -36.16
C ARG A 804 19.18 3.46 -36.51
N ARG A 805 19.37 2.62 -37.54
CA ARG A 805 20.67 2.37 -38.18
C ARG A 805 20.73 3.24 -39.44
N LYS A 806 21.73 4.11 -39.53
CA LYS A 806 22.05 4.88 -40.75
C LYS A 806 22.67 3.94 -41.78
N VAL A 807 22.12 3.90 -42.99
CA VAL A 807 22.78 3.35 -44.19
C VAL A 807 23.08 4.53 -45.10
N ALA A 808 24.31 4.59 -45.60
CA ALA A 808 24.80 5.63 -46.49
C ALA A 808 24.26 5.42 -47.91
N TYR A 809 23.87 6.52 -48.54
CA TYR A 809 23.41 6.62 -49.93
C TYR A 809 24.63 6.60 -50.88
N ASP A 810 24.56 5.81 -51.95
CA ASP A 810 25.57 5.72 -53.01
C ASP A 810 25.06 6.44 -54.27
N GLU A 811 25.82 7.43 -54.75
CA GLU A 811 25.46 8.37 -55.82
C GLU A 811 25.64 7.80 -57.24
N GLN A 812 25.92 6.51 -57.40
CA GLN A 812 26.27 5.92 -58.71
C GLN A 812 25.10 5.27 -59.48
N GLY A 813 23.86 5.50 -59.06
CA GLY A 813 22.66 4.86 -59.62
C GLY A 813 21.79 5.72 -60.55
N VAL A 814 22.34 6.70 -61.28
CA VAL A 814 21.55 7.52 -62.22
C VAL A 814 21.52 6.86 -63.60
N ILE A 815 20.33 6.40 -64.01
CA ILE A 815 20.01 6.08 -65.41
C ILE A 815 19.44 7.35 -66.05
N ASP A 816 20.17 7.86 -67.03
CA ASP A 816 19.75 8.94 -67.93
C ASP A 816 18.75 8.37 -68.96
N LEU A 817 17.57 9.00 -69.06
CA LEU A 817 16.58 8.73 -70.10
C LEU A 817 16.18 10.06 -70.74
N THR A 818 16.88 10.41 -71.81
CA THR A 818 16.37 11.28 -72.89
C THR A 818 15.14 10.70 -73.55
#